data_AF-A0A1X2I1L3-F1
#
_entry.id   AF-A0A1X2I1L3-F1
#
_cell.length_a   1.000
_cell.length_b   1.000
_cell.length_c   1.000
_cell.angle_alpha   90.00
_cell.angle_beta   90.00
_cell.angle_gamma   90.00
#
_symmetry.space_group_name_H-M   'P 1'
#
loop_
_entity.id
_entity.type
_entity.pdbx_description
1 polymer ?
#
loop_
_entity_poly.entity_id
_entity_poly.type
_entity_poly.pdbx_seq_one_letter_code
_entity_poly.pdbx_strand_id
1 'polypeptide(L)'
;MTKEDPVEHLFQELTCDDTQQQQRQKQRQQQKPFKIVLVDIKKAAGRRIHCIEKPLEGNTKELRFIALSYRWGELEEKLIDTRLGYLASITSFDLNDFYWLCTMMTKEPDLASIQYVWVDAICVDQTNHERRKATIHQMSNIYERATYILAVPDLHKTHCMNISKASQDVMDKLRKHQEYIYHLIQGNSEKLIELDNAFFDAAGVPKEEEDPVVRQLVTSISNTTLNRAEKYSNDFYNVIDELVVEQLYDLSRSRTHHPWTATAVPATSSKKQKNKTKSRTDHYASVKNVFHRSGVERANKWLYRFVWKATKNTAENTLTVPWRHAVVKRNKGILKAMALLDDLISDWSSRVWVISEYHIAKKKNNLKYWFIELHRLGYVPFFKFDFEDATKSYSMKIPDIHRRFHQTMIKQLNEKDFLEKILNSKASKNEDRFYAILPQTKYKDNISQVGHWNINSMVSIKLKLFEILDTKDKLELLFLVGKDYITYSSSQILPTFATSNIRFYDTPHLADAPLNFDLHNTSMITMHHRKHDSQQLYYYYLCLTPKRYSVVRKPHHKRIYRNGNNRKDILCNYFQLDERNLKIDFVRITLFDEKLLSPNDRKTCHGCEMYLAGSFSENIWIFDFYDAFYWESYAWNHYDNVDNVKVFNIY
;
A
#
# COMPACT_ATOMS: atom_id res chain seq x y z
N MET A 1 -20.17 -19.01 -1.85
CA MET A 1 -20.30 -18.12 -3.03
C MET A 1 -20.58 -18.99 -4.25
N THR A 2 -21.85 -19.25 -4.51
CA THR A 2 -22.34 -19.93 -5.71
C THR A 2 -23.11 -18.90 -6.53
N LYS A 3 -22.82 -18.87 -7.84
CA LYS A 3 -23.59 -18.36 -8.99
C LYS A 3 -24.54 -17.19 -8.76
N GLU A 4 -24.26 -16.13 -9.52
CA GLU A 4 -25.14 -15.07 -9.98
C GLU A 4 -26.63 -15.50 -10.01
N ASP A 5 -27.38 -15.13 -8.98
CA ASP A 5 -28.80 -14.87 -9.14
C ASP A 5 -28.93 -13.58 -9.95
N PRO A 6 -29.78 -13.53 -10.99
CA PRO A 6 -29.98 -12.32 -11.77
C PRO A 6 -30.74 -11.31 -10.91
N VAL A 7 -29.99 -10.36 -10.34
CA VAL A 7 -30.48 -9.22 -9.55
C VAL A 7 -31.32 -8.25 -10.40
N GLU A 8 -31.41 -8.44 -11.71
CA GLU A 8 -32.07 -7.51 -12.65
C GLU A 8 -33.60 -7.44 -12.51
N HIS A 9 -34.27 -8.42 -11.89
CA HIS A 9 -35.75 -8.41 -11.83
C HIS A 9 -36.38 -7.72 -10.60
N LEU A 10 -35.60 -7.22 -9.64
CA LEU A 10 -36.13 -6.64 -8.38
C LEU A 10 -35.99 -5.12 -8.26
N PHE A 11 -35.34 -4.44 -9.21
CA PHE A 11 -35.15 -2.99 -9.15
C PHE A 11 -36.25 -2.17 -9.86
N GLN A 12 -37.26 -2.81 -10.46
CA GLN A 12 -38.35 -2.10 -11.17
C GLN A 12 -39.54 -1.66 -10.29
N GLU A 13 -39.60 -2.00 -9.00
CA GLU A 13 -40.76 -1.67 -8.14
C GLU A 13 -40.54 -0.57 -7.09
N LEU A 14 -39.38 0.09 -7.05
CA LEU A 14 -39.16 1.22 -6.13
C LEU A 14 -39.57 2.55 -6.81
N THR A 15 -40.86 2.86 -6.71
CA THR A 15 -41.42 4.16 -7.12
C THR A 15 -41.17 5.24 -6.04
N CYS A 16 -41.15 6.51 -6.45
CA CYS A 16 -40.73 7.67 -5.63
C CYS A 16 -41.56 7.91 -4.35
N ASP A 17 -42.72 7.26 -4.20
CA ASP A 17 -43.60 7.41 -3.03
C ASP A 17 -43.07 6.69 -1.75
N ASP A 18 -42.00 5.89 -1.86
CA ASP A 18 -41.39 5.17 -0.74
C ASP A 18 -40.60 6.02 0.26
N THR A 19 -40.29 7.28 -0.07
CA THR A 19 -39.49 8.14 0.82
C THR A 19 -40.24 8.52 2.11
N GLN A 20 -41.56 8.74 2.05
CA GLN A 20 -42.36 8.98 3.26
C GLN A 20 -42.54 7.71 4.10
N GLN A 21 -42.68 6.55 3.47
CA GLN A 21 -42.80 5.27 4.17
C GLN A 21 -41.48 4.88 4.86
N GLN A 22 -40.33 5.10 4.20
CA GLN A 22 -39.00 4.93 4.80
C GLN A 22 -38.75 5.91 5.95
N GLN A 23 -39.21 7.16 5.86
CA GLN A 23 -39.10 8.12 6.99
C GLN A 23 -39.96 7.71 8.18
N ARG A 24 -41.20 7.24 7.96
CA ARG A 24 -42.07 6.71 9.02
C ARG A 24 -41.53 5.41 9.61
N GLN A 25 -40.95 4.53 8.80
CA GLN A 25 -40.24 3.34 9.29
C GLN A 25 -38.98 3.70 10.07
N LYS A 26 -38.18 4.70 9.64
CA LYS A 26 -37.04 5.22 10.40
C LYS A 26 -37.48 5.77 11.76
N GLN A 27 -38.56 6.55 11.82
CA GLN A 27 -39.11 7.07 13.09
C GLN A 27 -39.68 5.95 14.00
N ARG A 28 -40.32 4.92 13.44
CA ARG A 28 -40.79 3.76 14.23
C ARG A 28 -39.65 2.85 14.68
N GLN A 29 -38.60 2.68 13.87
CA GLN A 29 -37.42 1.91 14.24
C GLN A 29 -36.58 2.60 15.32
N GLN A 30 -36.62 3.93 15.42
CA GLN A 30 -36.00 4.67 16.52
C GLN A 30 -36.55 4.30 17.92
N GLN A 31 -37.70 3.62 18.02
CA GLN A 31 -38.24 3.21 19.33
C GLN A 31 -37.64 1.92 19.89
N LYS A 32 -36.99 1.08 19.07
CA LYS A 32 -36.34 -0.16 19.55
C LYS A 32 -34.83 0.00 19.46
N PRO A 33 -34.08 -0.09 20.59
CA PRO A 33 -32.63 -0.04 20.57
C PRO A 33 -32.06 -1.06 19.58
N PHE A 34 -31.15 -0.61 18.72
CA PHE A 34 -30.46 -1.50 17.80
C PHE A 34 -29.70 -2.56 18.59
N LYS A 35 -29.94 -3.84 18.29
CA LYS A 35 -29.26 -4.97 18.93
C LYS A 35 -28.12 -5.46 18.06
N ILE A 36 -26.99 -5.75 18.68
CA ILE A 36 -25.84 -6.39 18.05
C ILE A 36 -25.64 -7.80 18.58
N VAL A 37 -25.19 -8.69 17.71
CA VAL A 37 -24.74 -10.03 18.07
C VAL A 37 -23.26 -9.97 18.42
N LEU A 38 -22.85 -10.68 19.47
CA LEU A 38 -21.46 -10.73 19.95
C LEU A 38 -21.07 -12.17 20.27
N VAL A 39 -19.80 -12.53 20.03
CA VAL A 39 -19.22 -13.83 20.39
C VAL A 39 -18.57 -13.73 21.77
N ASP A 40 -18.86 -14.70 22.65
CA ASP A 40 -18.18 -14.82 23.95
C ASP A 40 -16.75 -15.35 23.78
N ILE A 41 -15.76 -14.51 24.10
CA ILE A 41 -14.32 -14.77 23.88
C ILE A 41 -13.86 -16.00 24.67
N LYS A 42 -14.28 -16.14 25.94
CA LYS A 42 -13.84 -17.26 26.79
C LYS A 42 -14.40 -18.59 26.29
N LYS A 43 -15.66 -18.62 25.84
CA LYS A 43 -16.25 -19.81 25.24
C LYS A 43 -15.60 -20.16 23.90
N ALA A 44 -15.31 -19.15 23.08
CA ALA A 44 -14.61 -19.34 21.80
C ALA A 44 -13.16 -19.84 22.00
N ALA A 45 -12.44 -19.33 23.01
CA ALA A 45 -11.13 -19.87 23.41
C ALA A 45 -11.22 -21.36 23.79
N GLY A 46 -12.34 -21.78 24.40
CA GLY A 46 -12.70 -23.19 24.63
C GLY A 46 -13.22 -23.95 23.40
N ARG A 47 -12.97 -23.44 22.18
CA ARG A 47 -13.40 -24.02 20.89
C ARG A 47 -14.91 -24.14 20.70
N ARG A 48 -15.68 -23.25 21.32
CA ARG A 48 -17.14 -23.19 21.18
C ARG A 48 -17.59 -21.77 20.86
N ILE A 49 -18.10 -21.57 19.64
CA ILE A 49 -18.81 -20.34 19.30
C ILE A 49 -20.11 -20.25 20.10
N HIS A 50 -20.26 -19.16 20.85
CA HIS A 50 -21.48 -18.86 21.59
C HIS A 50 -21.80 -17.39 21.38
N CYS A 51 -22.89 -17.14 20.66
CA CYS A 51 -23.34 -15.80 20.34
C CYS A 51 -24.39 -15.32 21.34
N ILE A 52 -24.41 -14.02 21.60
CA ILE A 52 -25.44 -13.36 22.41
C ILE A 52 -25.89 -12.06 21.73
N GLU A 53 -27.15 -11.67 21.94
CA GLU A 53 -27.63 -10.35 21.53
C GLU A 53 -27.53 -9.35 22.69
N LYS A 54 -27.04 -8.14 22.39
CA LYS A 54 -26.98 -7.01 23.33
C LYS A 54 -27.45 -5.73 22.65
N PRO A 55 -28.15 -4.82 23.35
CA PRO A 55 -28.41 -3.50 22.80
C PRO A 55 -27.08 -2.76 22.60
N LEU A 56 -26.87 -2.22 21.40
CA LEU A 56 -25.71 -1.37 21.10
C LEU A 56 -25.82 -0.04 21.82
N GLU A 57 -27.05 0.45 22.01
CA GLU A 57 -27.39 1.73 22.62
C GLU A 57 -28.19 1.53 23.92
N GLY A 58 -27.83 2.26 24.98
CA GLY A 58 -28.57 2.25 26.24
C GLY A 58 -27.67 2.41 27.47
N ASN A 59 -28.31 2.71 28.61
CA ASN A 59 -27.67 2.96 29.92
C ASN A 59 -27.17 1.69 30.62
N THR A 60 -27.05 0.58 29.89
CA THR A 60 -26.42 -0.64 30.41
C THR A 60 -24.95 -0.33 30.63
N LYS A 61 -24.42 -0.59 31.84
CA LYS A 61 -22.98 -0.59 32.17
C LYS A 61 -22.16 -0.83 30.89
N GLU A 62 -21.35 0.16 30.50
CA GLU A 62 -20.73 0.29 29.17
C GLU A 62 -20.44 -1.08 28.54
N LEU A 63 -21.15 -1.41 27.47
CA LEU A 63 -20.92 -2.64 26.73
C LEU A 63 -19.50 -2.61 26.17
N ARG A 64 -18.58 -3.33 26.80
CA ARG A 64 -17.20 -3.46 26.34
C ARG A 64 -17.04 -4.66 25.44
N PHE A 65 -16.53 -4.44 24.24
CA PHE A 65 -16.25 -5.48 23.25
C PHE A 65 -15.10 -5.07 22.34
N ILE A 66 -14.49 -6.07 21.72
CA ILE A 66 -13.45 -5.91 20.70
C ILE A 66 -14.12 -6.01 19.34
N ALA A 67 -13.88 -5.08 18.41
CA ALA A 67 -14.28 -5.26 17.02
C ALA A 67 -13.08 -5.78 16.22
N LEU A 68 -13.26 -6.90 15.50
CA LEU A 68 -12.22 -7.42 14.62
C LEU A 68 -12.20 -6.67 13.28
N SER A 69 -11.00 -6.33 12.84
CA SER A 69 -10.71 -5.84 11.50
C SER A 69 -9.84 -6.86 10.78
N TYR A 70 -10.30 -7.40 9.66
CA TYR A 70 -9.59 -8.47 8.96
C TYR A 70 -9.96 -8.50 7.47
N ARG A 71 -9.26 -9.33 6.69
CA ARG A 71 -9.52 -9.48 5.26
C ARG A 71 -10.69 -10.44 4.99
N TRP A 72 -11.66 -10.01 4.18
CA TRP A 72 -12.78 -10.85 3.77
C TRP A 72 -12.40 -11.95 2.74
N GLY A 73 -12.83 -13.18 3.05
CA GLY A 73 -13.45 -14.19 2.18
C GLY A 73 -12.67 -14.79 1.01
N GLU A 74 -11.96 -15.92 1.20
CA GLU A 74 -11.36 -16.76 0.11
C GLU A 74 -11.15 -18.25 0.49
N LEU A 75 -11.81 -18.71 1.58
CA LEU A 75 -11.76 -20.08 2.08
C LEU A 75 -13.06 -20.82 1.79
N GLU A 76 -12.98 -22.14 1.88
CA GLU A 76 -14.15 -23.02 1.88
C GLU A 76 -15.11 -22.62 3.02
N GLU A 77 -16.40 -22.62 2.70
CA GLU A 77 -17.45 -22.20 3.60
C GLU A 77 -17.56 -23.14 4.81
N LYS A 78 -17.57 -22.55 6.01
CA LYS A 78 -17.86 -23.23 7.26
C LYS A 78 -19.13 -22.66 7.87
N LEU A 79 -20.12 -23.51 8.10
CA LEU A 79 -21.38 -23.15 8.74
C LEU A 79 -21.30 -23.35 10.25
N ILE A 80 -21.80 -22.38 11.01
CA ILE A 80 -21.89 -22.46 12.47
C ILE A 80 -23.28 -22.05 12.93
N ASP A 81 -23.88 -22.87 13.78
CA ASP A 81 -25.10 -22.48 14.49
C ASP A 81 -24.80 -21.45 15.58
N THR A 82 -25.35 -20.24 15.42
CA THR A 82 -25.20 -19.15 16.39
C THR A 82 -26.08 -19.33 17.62
N ARG A 83 -27.08 -20.23 17.56
CA ARG A 83 -28.18 -20.40 18.53
C ARG A 83 -29.08 -19.18 18.67
N LEU A 84 -29.02 -18.25 17.71
CA LEU A 84 -29.86 -17.06 17.62
C LEU A 84 -30.84 -17.12 16.44
N GLY A 85 -31.05 -18.33 15.89
CA GLY A 85 -31.98 -18.57 14.79
C GLY A 85 -31.40 -18.40 13.39
N TYR A 86 -30.08 -18.28 13.24
CA TYR A 86 -29.41 -18.28 11.94
C TYR A 86 -28.08 -19.05 11.97
N LEU A 87 -27.67 -19.56 10.80
CA LEU A 87 -26.36 -20.15 10.58
C LEU A 87 -25.39 -19.09 10.06
N ALA A 88 -24.27 -18.89 10.75
CA ALA A 88 -23.18 -18.06 10.26
C ALA A 88 -22.40 -18.83 9.18
N SER A 89 -22.25 -18.22 8.01
CA SER A 89 -21.40 -18.72 6.92
C SER A 89 -20.05 -18.00 6.95
N ILE A 90 -18.99 -18.73 7.24
CA ILE A 90 -17.64 -18.20 7.36
C ILE A 90 -16.82 -18.67 6.18
N THR A 91 -16.39 -17.73 5.36
CA THR A 91 -15.51 -17.97 4.20
C THR A 91 -14.18 -17.22 4.32
N SER A 92 -13.99 -16.45 5.38
CA SER A 92 -12.86 -15.52 5.50
C SER A 92 -11.66 -16.05 6.27
N PHE A 93 -11.87 -16.97 7.21
CA PHE A 93 -10.81 -17.46 8.07
C PHE A 93 -11.09 -18.88 8.58
N ASP A 94 -10.03 -19.57 9.00
CA ASP A 94 -10.18 -20.86 9.66
C ASP A 94 -10.62 -20.69 11.12
N LEU A 95 -11.55 -21.52 11.57
CA LEU A 95 -12.06 -21.43 12.95
C LEU A 95 -11.01 -21.72 14.01
N ASN A 96 -10.03 -22.57 13.73
CA ASN A 96 -8.96 -22.81 14.68
C ASN A 96 -8.12 -21.55 14.89
N ASP A 97 -7.87 -20.78 13.84
CA ASP A 97 -7.16 -19.50 13.95
C ASP A 97 -7.96 -18.48 14.77
N PHE A 98 -9.29 -18.43 14.58
CA PHE A 98 -10.17 -17.60 15.41
C PHE A 98 -10.22 -18.05 16.88
N TYR A 99 -10.24 -19.36 17.17
CA TYR A 99 -10.16 -19.88 18.54
C TYR A 99 -8.83 -19.55 19.21
N TRP A 100 -7.72 -19.66 18.47
CA TRP A 100 -6.40 -19.26 18.95
C TRP A 100 -6.34 -17.76 19.23
N LEU A 101 -6.89 -16.93 18.34
CA LEU A 101 -7.00 -15.49 18.55
C LEU A 101 -7.78 -15.16 19.83
N CYS A 102 -8.93 -15.80 20.05
CA CYS A 102 -9.71 -15.64 21.28
C CYS A 102 -8.92 -16.07 22.52
N THR A 103 -8.16 -17.16 22.43
CA THR A 103 -7.26 -17.61 23.51
C THR A 103 -6.22 -16.54 23.85
N MET A 104 -5.64 -15.89 22.83
CA MET A 104 -4.69 -14.80 23.03
C MET A 104 -5.35 -13.57 23.67
N MET A 105 -6.57 -13.19 23.24
CA MET A 105 -7.32 -12.09 23.85
C MET A 105 -7.57 -12.31 25.35
N THR A 106 -7.82 -13.55 25.79
CA THR A 106 -8.01 -13.84 27.24
C THR A 106 -6.74 -13.65 28.07
N LYS A 107 -5.57 -13.59 27.42
CA LYS A 107 -4.26 -13.49 28.06
C LYS A 107 -3.60 -12.12 27.90
N GLU A 108 -4.05 -11.34 26.92
CA GLU A 108 -3.53 -10.01 26.65
C GLU A 108 -4.04 -9.03 27.73
N PRO A 109 -3.17 -8.28 28.42
CA PRO A 109 -3.56 -7.51 29.61
C PRO A 109 -4.69 -6.49 29.41
N ASP A 110 -4.70 -5.78 28.28
CA ASP A 110 -5.70 -4.75 27.96
C ASP A 110 -7.04 -5.37 27.54
N LEU A 111 -7.00 -6.58 26.96
CA LEU A 111 -8.15 -7.28 26.40
C LEU A 111 -8.75 -8.35 27.33
N ALA A 112 -8.00 -8.86 28.30
CA ALA A 112 -8.42 -9.97 29.18
C ALA A 112 -9.69 -9.69 29.98
N SER A 113 -9.96 -8.41 30.27
CA SER A 113 -11.17 -7.96 30.96
C SER A 113 -12.41 -7.86 30.06
N ILE A 114 -12.24 -7.92 28.74
CA ILE A 114 -13.31 -7.79 27.76
C ILE A 114 -13.90 -9.17 27.46
N GLN A 115 -15.21 -9.34 27.62
CA GLN A 115 -15.86 -10.64 27.46
C GLN A 115 -16.21 -10.98 26.01
N TYR A 116 -16.41 -9.96 25.18
CA TYR A 116 -17.07 -10.10 23.89
C TYR A 116 -16.22 -9.60 22.73
N VAL A 117 -16.34 -10.31 21.60
CA VAL A 117 -15.76 -9.90 20.32
C VAL A 117 -16.86 -9.84 19.27
N TRP A 118 -16.84 -8.77 18.47
CA TRP A 118 -17.65 -8.62 17.28
C TRP A 118 -16.83 -8.96 16.05
N VAL A 119 -17.35 -9.87 15.23
CA VAL A 119 -16.76 -10.31 13.97
C VAL A 119 -17.91 -10.52 12.99
N ASP A 120 -17.96 -9.72 11.94
CA ASP A 120 -19.07 -9.66 10.98
C ASP A 120 -19.39 -11.01 10.32
N ALA A 121 -18.39 -11.84 9.98
CA ALA A 121 -18.65 -13.19 9.45
C ALA A 121 -19.46 -14.11 10.38
N ILE A 122 -19.54 -13.82 11.68
CA ILE A 122 -20.34 -14.59 12.65
C ILE A 122 -21.54 -13.79 13.16
N CYS A 123 -21.32 -12.50 13.43
CA CYS A 123 -22.26 -11.63 14.13
C CYS A 123 -23.31 -10.99 13.20
N VAL A 124 -23.17 -11.12 11.89
CA VAL A 124 -24.14 -10.64 10.91
C VAL A 124 -24.90 -11.83 10.33
N ASP A 125 -26.23 -11.79 10.42
CA ASP A 125 -27.10 -12.76 9.76
C ASP A 125 -27.06 -12.54 8.25
N GLN A 126 -26.22 -13.32 7.57
CA GLN A 126 -26.04 -13.22 6.12
C GLN A 126 -27.25 -13.73 5.32
N THR A 127 -28.14 -14.50 5.96
CA THR A 127 -29.31 -15.12 5.32
C THR A 127 -30.52 -14.19 5.29
N ASN A 128 -30.63 -13.29 6.27
CA ASN A 128 -31.70 -12.31 6.33
C ASN A 128 -31.27 -10.96 5.73
N HIS A 129 -31.74 -10.68 4.51
CA HIS A 129 -31.38 -9.47 3.76
C HIS A 129 -31.60 -8.17 4.55
N GLU A 130 -32.75 -8.03 5.20
CA GLU A 130 -33.10 -6.82 5.94
C GLU A 130 -32.23 -6.63 7.18
N ARG A 131 -32.00 -7.69 7.96
CA ARG A 131 -31.10 -7.64 9.13
C ARG A 131 -29.65 -7.38 8.72
N ARG A 132 -29.19 -8.01 7.64
CA ARG A 132 -27.86 -7.78 7.07
C ARG A 132 -27.69 -6.31 6.68
N LYS A 133 -28.62 -5.77 5.88
CA LYS A 133 -28.59 -4.38 5.42
C LYS A 133 -28.65 -3.40 6.60
N ALA A 134 -29.54 -3.64 7.57
CA ALA A 134 -29.62 -2.82 8.78
C ALA A 134 -28.31 -2.84 9.58
N THR A 135 -27.67 -4.01 9.71
CA THR A 135 -26.38 -4.13 10.42
C THR A 135 -25.24 -3.45 9.66
N ILE A 136 -25.19 -3.60 8.34
CA ILE A 136 -24.19 -2.92 7.48
C ILE A 136 -24.29 -1.40 7.66
N HIS A 137 -25.51 -0.84 7.65
CA HIS A 137 -25.72 0.58 7.90
C HIS A 137 -25.29 1.04 9.32
N GLN A 138 -25.16 0.12 10.27
CA GLN A 138 -24.71 0.39 11.63
C GLN A 138 -23.24 0.02 11.87
N MET A 139 -22.50 -0.49 10.88
CA MET A 139 -21.12 -0.93 11.08
C MET A 139 -20.22 0.16 11.66
N SER A 140 -20.30 1.39 11.13
CA SER A 140 -19.53 2.51 11.67
C SER A 140 -19.84 2.75 13.15
N ASN A 141 -21.11 2.68 13.57
CA ASN A 141 -21.52 2.83 14.96
C ASN A 141 -21.02 1.66 15.84
N ILE A 142 -20.96 0.44 15.30
CA ILE A 142 -20.43 -0.72 16.00
C ILE A 142 -18.93 -0.53 16.27
N TYR A 143 -18.14 -0.21 15.24
CA TYR A 143 -16.71 0.08 15.41
C TYR A 143 -16.46 1.30 16.31
N GLU A 144 -17.29 2.34 16.19
CA GLU A 144 -17.22 3.54 17.01
C GLU A 144 -17.60 3.27 18.47
N ARG A 145 -18.30 2.18 18.81
CA ARG A 145 -18.56 1.81 20.21
C ARG A 145 -17.64 0.73 20.74
N ALA A 146 -16.83 0.10 19.89
CA ALA A 146 -15.86 -0.88 20.32
C ALA A 146 -14.82 -0.26 21.27
N THR A 147 -14.42 -1.04 22.28
CA THR A 147 -13.36 -0.66 23.23
C THR A 147 -12.01 -0.65 22.54
N TYR A 148 -11.74 -1.67 21.72
CA TYR A 148 -10.58 -1.76 20.84
C TYR A 148 -11.01 -2.24 19.46
N ILE A 149 -10.30 -1.76 18.45
CA ILE A 149 -10.33 -2.34 17.10
C ILE A 149 -9.06 -3.19 16.99
N LEU A 150 -9.21 -4.48 16.73
CA LEU A 150 -8.10 -5.41 16.58
C LEU A 150 -7.95 -5.80 15.11
N ALA A 151 -6.90 -5.28 14.47
CA ALA A 151 -6.50 -5.65 13.13
C ALA A 151 -5.79 -7.01 13.12
N VAL A 152 -6.24 -7.94 12.28
CA VAL A 152 -5.63 -9.26 12.10
C VAL A 152 -5.41 -9.53 10.61
N PRO A 153 -4.35 -8.94 10.01
CA PRO A 153 -4.14 -8.95 8.56
C PRO A 153 -4.02 -10.36 7.98
N ASP A 154 -3.47 -11.31 8.73
CA ASP A 154 -3.23 -12.69 8.31
C ASP A 154 -4.29 -13.67 8.84
N LEU A 155 -5.47 -13.21 9.30
CA LEU A 155 -6.52 -14.11 9.77
C LEU A 155 -6.97 -15.13 8.70
N HIS A 156 -6.71 -14.82 7.43
CA HIS A 156 -6.94 -15.65 6.25
C HIS A 156 -5.70 -16.47 5.84
N LYS A 157 -4.72 -16.70 6.73
CA LYS A 157 -3.43 -17.35 6.43
C LYS A 157 -3.53 -18.68 5.67
N THR A 158 -4.57 -19.48 5.92
CA THR A 158 -4.80 -20.75 5.21
C THR A 158 -4.91 -20.51 3.71
N HIS A 159 -5.57 -19.42 3.31
CA HIS A 159 -5.65 -19.03 1.92
C HIS A 159 -4.25 -18.63 1.41
N CYS A 160 -3.51 -17.80 2.15
CA CYS A 160 -2.15 -17.40 1.78
C CYS A 160 -1.24 -18.61 1.52
N MET A 161 -1.33 -19.65 2.36
CA MET A 161 -0.57 -20.89 2.19
C MET A 161 -1.00 -21.68 0.95
N ASN A 162 -2.29 -21.65 0.61
CA ASN A 162 -2.87 -22.40 -0.51
C ASN A 162 -2.65 -21.75 -1.88
N ILE A 163 -2.43 -20.43 -1.96
CA ILE A 163 -2.18 -19.74 -3.25
C ILE A 163 -0.95 -20.31 -3.96
N SER A 164 0.16 -20.51 -3.23
CA SER A 164 1.40 -20.98 -3.85
C SER A 164 2.37 -21.62 -2.85
N LYS A 165 3.20 -22.55 -3.35
CA LYS A 165 4.32 -23.13 -2.58
C LYS A 165 5.32 -22.07 -2.11
N ALA A 166 5.49 -20.99 -2.87
CA ALA A 166 6.36 -19.87 -2.48
C ALA A 166 5.81 -19.14 -1.25
N SER A 167 4.50 -18.89 -1.21
CA SER A 167 3.83 -18.30 -0.06
C SER A 167 3.96 -19.18 1.18
N GLN A 168 3.77 -20.50 1.03
CA GLN A 168 3.96 -21.47 2.11
C GLN A 168 5.40 -21.44 2.67
N ASP A 169 6.43 -21.44 1.81
CA ASP A 169 7.84 -21.33 2.21
C ASP A 169 8.13 -20.03 2.98
N VAL A 170 7.50 -18.91 2.62
CA VAL A 170 7.63 -17.65 3.37
C VAL A 170 6.93 -17.73 4.72
N MET A 171 5.75 -18.34 4.82
CA MET A 171 5.05 -18.55 6.09
C MET A 171 5.85 -19.46 7.04
N ASP A 172 6.48 -20.51 6.51
CA ASP A 172 7.36 -21.37 7.30
C ASP A 172 8.59 -20.61 7.83
N LYS A 173 9.13 -19.66 7.06
CA LYS A 173 10.21 -18.75 7.51
C LYS A 173 9.74 -17.80 8.59
N LEU A 174 8.54 -17.21 8.44
CA LEU A 174 7.92 -16.38 9.46
C LEU A 174 7.78 -17.16 10.78
N ARG A 175 7.22 -18.37 10.72
CA ARG A 175 7.06 -19.25 11.89
C ARG A 175 8.41 -19.63 12.51
N LYS A 176 9.42 -19.93 11.69
CA LYS A 176 10.77 -20.27 12.16
C LYS A 176 11.44 -19.10 12.90
N HIS A 177 11.14 -17.87 12.50
CA HIS A 177 11.79 -16.66 13.02
C HIS A 177 10.85 -15.76 13.82
N GLN A 178 9.70 -16.27 14.26
CA GLN A 178 8.61 -15.51 14.88
C GLN A 178 9.05 -14.66 16.09
N GLU A 179 9.94 -15.17 16.95
CA GLU A 179 10.39 -14.46 18.15
C GLU A 179 11.27 -13.26 17.79
N TYR A 180 12.20 -13.49 16.86
CA TYR A 180 13.02 -12.42 16.31
C TYR A 180 12.17 -11.38 15.59
N ILE A 181 11.20 -11.81 14.78
CA ILE A 181 10.30 -10.92 14.04
C ILE A 181 9.42 -10.11 14.98
N TYR A 182 8.89 -10.71 16.04
CA TYR A 182 8.11 -10.00 17.05
C TYR A 182 8.91 -8.88 17.71
N HIS A 183 10.10 -9.19 18.23
CA HIS A 183 10.96 -8.18 18.84
C HIS A 183 11.50 -7.17 17.82
N LEU A 184 11.65 -7.60 16.57
CA LEU A 184 12.02 -6.72 15.46
C LEU A 184 10.94 -5.69 15.23
N ILE A 185 9.66 -6.06 15.17
CA ILE A 185 8.51 -5.15 15.03
C ILE A 185 8.36 -4.24 16.26
N GLN A 186 8.59 -4.77 17.46
CA GLN A 186 8.56 -3.96 18.69
C GLN A 186 9.71 -2.95 18.80
N GLY A 187 10.79 -3.12 18.02
CA GLY A 187 12.00 -2.31 18.17
C GLY A 187 12.80 -2.64 19.44
N ASN A 188 12.66 -3.84 20.01
CA ASN A 188 13.39 -4.25 21.21
C ASN A 188 14.83 -4.66 20.87
N SER A 189 15.72 -3.66 20.76
CA SER A 189 17.11 -3.87 20.34
C SER A 189 17.90 -4.79 21.27
N GLU A 190 17.66 -4.72 22.58
CA GLU A 190 18.36 -5.56 23.56
C GLU A 190 18.03 -7.04 23.32
N LYS A 191 16.74 -7.36 23.17
CA LYS A 191 16.31 -8.74 22.93
C LYS A 191 16.78 -9.27 21.57
N LEU A 192 16.83 -8.42 20.55
CA LEU A 192 17.37 -8.80 19.24
C LEU A 192 18.86 -9.16 19.32
N ILE A 193 19.65 -8.41 20.09
CA ILE A 193 21.07 -8.71 20.32
C ILE A 193 21.23 -10.06 21.04
N GLU A 194 20.41 -10.34 22.06
CA GLU A 194 20.40 -11.65 22.73
C GLU A 194 20.09 -12.78 21.76
N LEU A 195 19.04 -12.63 20.93
CA LEU A 195 18.63 -13.65 19.96
C LEU A 195 19.65 -13.85 18.85
N ASP A 196 20.32 -12.77 18.40
CA ASP A 196 21.43 -12.86 17.44
C ASP A 196 22.59 -13.63 18.04
N ASN A 197 22.98 -13.34 19.29
CA ASN A 197 24.04 -14.06 19.97
C ASN A 197 23.72 -15.54 20.17
N ALA A 198 22.53 -15.87 20.67
CA ALA A 198 22.09 -17.25 20.83
C ALA A 198 22.07 -18.01 19.50
N PHE A 199 21.62 -17.36 18.42
CA PHE A 199 21.67 -17.95 17.08
C PHE A 199 23.11 -18.17 16.59
N PHE A 200 24.01 -17.21 16.78
CA PHE A 200 25.41 -17.32 16.36
C PHE A 200 26.12 -18.44 17.10
N ASP A 201 25.88 -18.60 18.40
CA ASP A 201 26.42 -19.71 19.18
C ASP A 201 25.91 -21.06 18.66
N ALA A 202 24.60 -21.18 18.41
CA ALA A 202 24.00 -22.39 17.86
C ALA A 202 24.48 -22.71 16.43
N ALA A 203 24.81 -21.69 15.64
CA ALA A 203 25.35 -21.85 14.30
C ALA A 203 26.83 -22.27 14.30
N GLY A 204 27.54 -22.10 15.43
CA GLY A 204 28.99 -22.34 15.52
C GLY A 204 29.84 -21.17 15.03
N VAL A 205 29.31 -19.95 15.10
CA VAL A 205 30.12 -18.73 14.92
C VAL A 205 31.07 -18.62 16.11
N PRO A 206 32.37 -18.34 15.91
CA PRO A 206 33.32 -18.16 17.01
C PRO A 206 32.78 -17.25 18.10
N LYS A 207 32.95 -17.66 19.35
CA LYS A 207 32.49 -16.88 20.51
C LYS A 207 33.29 -15.58 20.60
N GLU A 208 32.75 -14.60 21.30
CA GLU A 208 33.43 -13.31 21.48
C GLU A 208 34.79 -13.46 22.18
N GLU A 209 34.93 -14.44 23.08
CA GLU A 209 36.20 -14.77 23.75
C GLU A 209 37.24 -15.40 22.81
N GLU A 210 36.78 -16.13 21.78
CA GLU A 210 37.64 -16.84 20.83
C GLU A 210 38.08 -15.93 19.68
N ASP A 211 37.13 -15.22 19.08
CA ASP A 211 37.39 -14.22 18.04
C ASP A 211 36.36 -13.08 18.11
N PRO A 212 36.62 -12.03 18.93
CA PRO A 212 35.68 -10.93 19.11
C PRO A 212 35.45 -10.17 17.81
N VAL A 213 36.42 -10.21 16.88
CA VAL A 213 36.30 -9.48 15.63
C VAL A 213 35.39 -10.20 14.66
N VAL A 214 35.50 -11.52 14.51
CA VAL A 214 34.57 -12.29 13.69
C VAL A 214 33.16 -12.14 14.23
N ARG A 215 32.96 -12.20 15.56
CA ARG A 215 31.65 -12.03 16.19
C ARG A 215 31.04 -10.65 15.91
N GLN A 216 31.77 -9.58 16.16
CA GLN A 216 31.32 -8.20 15.88
C GLN A 216 31.01 -7.98 14.40
N LEU A 217 31.76 -8.64 13.52
CA LEU A 217 31.62 -8.50 12.09
C LEU A 217 30.42 -9.26 11.54
N VAL A 218 30.19 -10.50 11.98
CA VAL A 218 28.99 -11.27 11.65
C VAL A 218 27.74 -10.52 12.15
N THR A 219 27.80 -9.95 13.35
CA THR A 219 26.75 -9.08 13.89
C THR A 219 26.52 -7.86 12.98
N SER A 220 27.60 -7.19 12.58
CA SER A 220 27.53 -6.03 11.68
C SER A 220 26.95 -6.39 10.31
N ILE A 221 27.30 -7.55 9.73
CA ILE A 221 26.74 -8.03 8.46
C ILE A 221 25.26 -8.33 8.64
N SER A 222 24.88 -9.04 9.72
CA SER A 222 23.49 -9.36 10.01
C SER A 222 22.63 -8.09 10.04
N ASN A 223 23.08 -7.08 10.78
CA ASN A 223 22.42 -5.78 10.84
C ASN A 223 22.43 -5.08 9.48
N THR A 224 23.54 -5.13 8.74
CA THR A 224 23.66 -4.45 7.43
C THR A 224 22.75 -5.09 6.37
N THR A 225 22.66 -6.42 6.32
CA THR A 225 21.76 -7.16 5.41
C THR A 225 20.30 -6.81 5.72
N LEU A 226 19.93 -6.78 7.01
CA LEU A 226 18.60 -6.36 7.43
C LEU A 226 18.33 -4.88 7.11
N ASN A 227 19.37 -4.04 7.05
CA ASN A 227 19.26 -2.63 6.70
C ASN A 227 19.17 -2.36 5.18
N ARG A 228 19.85 -3.15 4.34
CA ARG A 228 20.01 -2.85 2.90
C ARG A 228 18.84 -3.21 1.99
N ALA A 229 17.80 -3.86 2.51
CA ALA A 229 16.68 -4.39 1.72
C ALA A 229 15.87 -3.32 0.94
N GLU A 230 16.09 -2.02 1.21
CA GLU A 230 15.33 -0.92 0.58
C GLU A 230 15.59 -0.73 -0.92
N LYS A 231 16.80 -0.97 -1.42
CA LYS A 231 17.17 -0.34 -2.70
C LYS A 231 17.02 -1.18 -3.95
N TYR A 232 17.03 -2.51 -3.85
CA TYR A 232 17.07 -3.36 -5.04
C TYR A 232 16.43 -4.71 -4.74
N SER A 233 15.30 -5.02 -5.36
CA SER A 233 14.71 -6.36 -5.34
C SER A 233 15.48 -7.37 -6.20
N ASN A 234 16.66 -7.00 -6.71
CA ASN A 234 17.44 -7.85 -7.60
C ASN A 234 18.23 -8.88 -6.80
N ASP A 235 18.18 -10.13 -7.25
CA ASP A 235 18.89 -11.30 -6.70
C ASP A 235 20.41 -11.09 -6.55
N PHE A 236 20.97 -10.08 -7.23
CA PHE A 236 22.38 -9.69 -7.21
C PHE A 236 22.98 -9.51 -5.82
N TYR A 237 22.24 -8.97 -4.85
CA TYR A 237 22.76 -8.71 -3.50
C TYR A 237 22.89 -9.95 -2.63
N ASN A 238 22.18 -11.04 -2.95
CA ASN A 238 22.32 -12.30 -2.22
C ASN A 238 23.76 -12.86 -2.36
N VAL A 239 24.36 -12.69 -3.54
CA VAL A 239 25.72 -13.13 -3.84
C VAL A 239 26.75 -12.30 -3.07
N ILE A 240 26.46 -11.01 -2.85
CA ILE A 240 27.38 -10.11 -2.15
C ILE A 240 27.51 -10.51 -0.68
N ASP A 241 26.41 -10.84 -0.01
CA ASP A 241 26.45 -11.19 1.41
C ASP A 241 27.24 -12.49 1.67
N GLU A 242 27.07 -13.50 0.82
CA GLU A 242 27.85 -14.74 0.89
C GLU A 242 29.35 -14.50 0.66
N LEU A 243 29.70 -13.75 -0.40
CA LEU A 243 31.10 -13.42 -0.73
C LEU A 243 31.76 -12.55 0.36
N VAL A 244 31.00 -11.66 0.98
CA VAL A 244 31.47 -10.80 2.05
C VAL A 244 31.79 -11.63 3.29
N VAL A 245 30.88 -12.50 3.71
CA VAL A 245 31.11 -13.39 4.85
C VAL A 245 32.32 -14.31 4.60
N GLU A 246 32.46 -14.81 3.37
CA GLU A 246 33.60 -15.65 2.96
C GLU A 246 34.94 -14.94 3.12
N GLN A 247 35.10 -13.77 2.52
CA GLN A 247 36.36 -13.02 2.60
C GLN A 247 36.73 -12.64 4.03
N LEU A 248 35.75 -12.33 4.84
CA LEU A 248 35.98 -11.89 6.20
C LEU A 248 36.52 -12.99 7.10
N TYR A 249 36.06 -14.21 6.88
CA TYR A 249 36.62 -15.38 7.53
C TYR A 249 37.99 -15.77 6.97
N ASP A 250 38.18 -15.68 5.65
CA ASP A 250 39.48 -15.99 5.06
C ASP A 250 40.55 -15.01 5.56
N LEU A 251 40.18 -13.74 5.75
CA LEU A 251 41.00 -12.71 6.39
C LEU A 251 41.30 -13.03 7.86
N SER A 252 40.37 -13.63 8.62
CA SER A 252 40.64 -14.02 10.01
C SER A 252 41.60 -15.22 10.10
N ARG A 253 41.56 -16.15 9.13
CA ARG A 253 42.44 -17.34 9.09
C ARG A 253 43.84 -17.12 8.51
N SER A 254 44.01 -16.18 7.58
CA SER A 254 45.26 -15.98 6.80
C SER A 254 46.51 -15.59 7.62
N ARG A 255 46.47 -15.59 8.96
CA ARG A 255 47.62 -15.26 9.83
C ARG A 255 48.22 -16.42 10.61
N THR A 256 47.57 -17.59 10.67
CA THR A 256 48.10 -18.70 11.49
C THR A 256 49.23 -19.49 10.81
N HIS A 257 49.52 -19.26 9.51
CA HIS A 257 50.42 -20.15 8.75
C HIS A 257 51.58 -19.49 8.00
N HIS A 258 51.82 -18.19 8.14
CA HIS A 258 53.10 -17.62 7.71
C HIS A 258 53.83 -16.97 8.90
N PRO A 259 54.75 -17.70 9.56
CA PRO A 259 55.91 -17.05 10.14
C PRO A 259 56.55 -16.32 8.97
N TRP A 260 56.46 -15.00 8.97
CA TRP A 260 57.28 -14.19 8.10
C TRP A 260 58.70 -14.40 8.63
N THR A 261 59.35 -15.48 8.19
CA THR A 261 60.78 -15.64 8.37
C THR A 261 61.39 -14.48 7.64
N ALA A 262 61.78 -13.47 8.42
CA ALA A 262 62.64 -12.41 7.95
C ALA A 262 63.94 -13.10 7.51
N THR A 263 64.01 -13.50 6.23
CA THR A 263 65.28 -13.68 5.56
C THR A 263 65.95 -12.32 5.62
N ALA A 264 66.87 -12.20 6.57
CA ALA A 264 67.75 -11.06 6.72
C ALA A 264 68.47 -10.85 5.38
N VAL A 265 68.00 -9.89 4.59
CA VAL A 265 68.77 -9.34 3.48
C VAL A 265 69.79 -8.39 4.12
N PRO A 266 71.09 -8.53 3.83
CA PRO A 266 72.12 -7.66 4.38
C PRO A 266 71.91 -6.21 3.91
N ALA A 267 72.12 -5.30 4.85
CA ALA A 267 71.97 -3.87 4.70
C ALA A 267 72.74 -3.30 3.49
N THR A 268 72.05 -2.53 2.64
CA THR A 268 72.65 -1.37 1.96
C THR A 268 71.59 -0.29 1.65
N SER A 269 71.90 0.94 2.08
CA SER A 269 71.33 2.24 1.65
C SER A 269 69.89 2.63 2.07
N SER A 270 69.80 3.18 3.28
CA SER A 270 69.14 4.45 3.64
C SER A 270 68.04 5.04 2.73
N LYS A 271 66.79 4.61 2.90
CA LYS A 271 65.65 5.53 3.14
C LYS A 271 64.74 4.92 4.21
N LYS A 272 64.72 5.54 5.40
CA LYS A 272 63.88 5.14 6.55
C LYS A 272 62.40 5.35 6.24
N GLN A 273 61.80 4.47 5.45
CA GLN A 273 60.36 4.35 5.37
C GLN A 273 59.91 3.48 6.55
N LYS A 274 59.42 4.11 7.62
CA LYS A 274 58.82 3.40 8.76
C LYS A 274 57.64 2.58 8.22
N ASN A 275 57.87 1.29 7.96
CA ASN A 275 56.81 0.33 7.66
C ASN A 275 55.95 0.20 8.92
N LYS A 276 54.92 1.05 9.00
CA LYS A 276 53.94 1.01 10.07
C LYS A 276 53.15 -0.27 9.89
N THR A 277 53.44 -1.29 10.71
CA THR A 277 52.68 -2.53 10.76
C THR A 277 51.23 -2.17 10.99
N LYS A 278 50.40 -2.26 9.94
CA LYS A 278 48.97 -1.99 10.03
C LYS A 278 48.41 -2.92 11.11
N SER A 279 47.78 -2.33 12.12
CA SER A 279 47.17 -3.07 13.21
C SER A 279 46.03 -3.94 12.65
N ARG A 280 45.63 -4.95 13.44
CA ARG A 280 44.45 -5.77 13.16
C ARG A 280 43.23 -4.85 12.92
N THR A 281 43.07 -3.83 13.77
CA THR A 281 42.03 -2.81 13.69
C THR A 281 42.04 -2.02 12.38
N ASP A 282 43.22 -1.68 11.84
CA ASP A 282 43.33 -0.94 10.57
C ASP A 282 42.84 -1.75 9.36
N HIS A 283 43.04 -3.07 9.37
CA HIS A 283 42.54 -3.95 8.31
C HIS A 283 41.02 -4.07 8.38
N TYR A 284 40.44 -4.24 9.58
CA TYR A 284 38.99 -4.30 9.73
C TYR A 284 38.31 -2.96 9.45
N ALA A 285 38.93 -1.84 9.81
CA ALA A 285 38.47 -0.51 9.41
C ALA A 285 38.48 -0.36 7.88
N SER A 286 39.49 -0.90 7.19
CA SER A 286 39.53 -0.94 5.73
C SER A 286 38.38 -1.75 5.13
N VAL A 287 37.98 -2.87 5.75
CA VAL A 287 36.83 -3.66 5.26
C VAL A 287 35.50 -2.95 5.56
N LYS A 288 35.34 -2.33 6.73
CA LYS A 288 34.18 -1.45 7.01
C LYS A 288 34.04 -0.35 5.95
N ASN A 289 35.17 0.20 5.48
CA ASN A 289 35.18 1.20 4.40
C ASN A 289 34.79 0.64 3.02
N VAL A 290 34.91 -0.66 2.77
CA VAL A 290 34.40 -1.31 1.53
C VAL A 290 32.87 -1.24 1.47
N PHE A 291 32.18 -1.12 2.61
CA PHE A 291 30.72 -1.10 2.67
C PHE A 291 30.08 0.29 2.52
N HIS A 292 30.87 1.36 2.38
CA HIS A 292 30.37 2.70 2.06
C HIS A 292 30.13 2.88 0.54
N ARG A 293 29.25 3.82 0.15
CA ARG A 293 28.61 4.02 -1.19
C ARG A 293 29.47 3.76 -2.45
N SER A 294 30.80 3.97 -2.43
CA SER A 294 31.73 3.63 -3.53
C SER A 294 32.05 2.13 -3.66
N GLY A 295 31.52 1.30 -2.77
CA GLY A 295 31.78 -0.13 -2.65
C GLY A 295 31.08 -0.99 -3.69
N VAL A 296 29.99 -0.53 -4.32
CA VAL A 296 29.23 -1.35 -5.29
C VAL A 296 30.04 -1.60 -6.55
N GLU A 297 30.71 -0.59 -7.11
CA GLU A 297 31.61 -0.77 -8.26
C GLU A 297 32.83 -1.65 -7.91
N ARG A 298 33.37 -1.52 -6.69
CA ARG A 298 34.44 -2.40 -6.22
C ARG A 298 33.95 -3.83 -6.00
N ALA A 299 32.78 -4.02 -5.39
CA ALA A 299 32.15 -5.32 -5.19
C ALA A 299 31.86 -6.00 -6.54
N ASN A 300 31.40 -5.25 -7.55
CA ASN A 300 31.24 -5.75 -8.92
C ASN A 300 32.57 -6.19 -9.52
N LYS A 301 33.62 -5.36 -9.41
CA LYS A 301 34.98 -5.71 -9.88
C LYS A 301 35.56 -6.92 -9.14
N TRP A 302 35.19 -7.11 -7.87
CA TRP A 302 35.56 -8.27 -7.06
C TRP A 302 34.76 -9.53 -7.44
N LEU A 303 33.47 -9.41 -7.73
CA LEU A 303 32.59 -10.48 -8.20
C LEU A 303 33.16 -11.12 -9.49
N TYR A 304 33.54 -10.28 -10.46
CA TYR A 304 34.16 -10.73 -11.71
C TYR A 304 35.48 -11.49 -11.51
N ARG A 305 36.25 -11.15 -10.47
CA ARG A 305 37.50 -11.85 -10.14
C ARG A 305 37.29 -13.19 -9.41
N PHE A 306 36.17 -13.36 -8.72
CA PHE A 306 35.89 -14.54 -7.90
C PHE A 306 35.03 -15.59 -8.60
N VAL A 307 34.06 -15.20 -9.43
CA VAL A 307 33.32 -16.14 -10.31
C VAL A 307 34.29 -16.90 -11.21
N TRP A 308 35.43 -16.29 -11.55
CA TRP A 308 36.52 -16.90 -12.30
C TRP A 308 37.41 -17.88 -11.49
N LYS A 309 37.36 -17.84 -10.16
CA LYS A 309 38.09 -18.76 -9.27
C LYS A 309 37.22 -19.88 -8.70
N ALA A 310 35.94 -19.63 -8.44
CA ALA A 310 35.00 -20.63 -7.95
C ALA A 310 34.71 -21.76 -8.96
N THR A 311 34.95 -21.52 -10.26
CA THR A 311 34.81 -22.54 -11.31
C THR A 311 36.00 -23.52 -11.42
N LYS A 312 37.00 -23.46 -10.52
CA LYS A 312 38.25 -24.25 -10.70
C LYS A 312 38.74 -25.11 -9.52
N ASN A 313 37.98 -25.26 -8.43
CA ASN A 313 38.39 -26.15 -7.34
C ASN A 313 37.34 -27.24 -7.07
N THR A 314 37.23 -28.20 -7.99
CA THR A 314 36.59 -29.51 -7.74
C THR A 314 37.53 -30.52 -7.06
N ALA A 315 38.81 -30.20 -6.90
CA ALA A 315 39.83 -31.11 -6.36
C ALA A 315 40.18 -30.85 -4.88
N GLU A 316 39.91 -29.66 -4.34
CA GLU A 316 40.17 -29.34 -2.93
C GLU A 316 38.86 -29.38 -2.13
N ASN A 317 38.77 -30.36 -1.24
CA ASN A 317 37.69 -30.66 -0.30
C ASN A 317 37.50 -29.50 0.70
N THR A 318 37.10 -28.33 0.19
CA THR A 318 37.00 -27.08 0.96
C THR A 318 35.84 -27.18 1.94
N LEU A 319 36.17 -27.12 3.23
CA LEU A 319 35.23 -27.06 4.34
C LEU A 319 34.34 -25.82 4.18
N THR A 320 33.13 -26.02 3.67
CA THR A 320 32.06 -25.03 3.78
C THR A 320 31.84 -24.77 5.25
N VAL A 321 32.14 -23.55 5.70
CA VAL A 321 31.95 -23.16 7.10
C VAL A 321 30.45 -23.10 7.37
N PRO A 322 29.86 -24.04 8.13
CA PRO A 322 28.41 -24.24 8.15
C PRO A 322 27.64 -23.02 8.67
N TRP A 323 28.25 -22.26 9.58
CA TRP A 323 27.63 -21.07 10.17
C TRP A 323 27.38 -19.96 9.14
N ARG A 324 28.19 -19.87 8.07
CA ARG A 324 28.05 -18.81 7.05
C ARG A 324 26.72 -18.91 6.32
N HIS A 325 26.45 -20.10 5.79
CA HIS A 325 25.20 -20.38 5.09
C HIS A 325 24.01 -20.24 6.03
N ALA A 326 24.18 -20.63 7.31
CA ALA A 326 23.13 -20.46 8.32
C ALA A 326 22.76 -18.98 8.54
N VAL A 327 23.75 -18.09 8.69
CA VAL A 327 23.52 -16.63 8.88
C VAL A 327 22.79 -16.04 7.68
N VAL A 328 23.31 -16.26 6.46
CA VAL A 328 22.71 -15.73 5.23
C VAL A 328 21.28 -16.27 5.04
N LYS A 329 21.08 -17.58 5.23
CA LYS A 329 19.76 -18.22 5.12
C LYS A 329 18.76 -17.66 6.13
N ARG A 330 19.19 -17.43 7.38
CA ARG A 330 18.36 -16.80 8.42
C ARG A 330 17.96 -15.38 8.01
N ASN A 331 18.91 -14.55 7.62
CA ASN A 331 18.64 -13.15 7.26
C ASN A 331 17.70 -13.06 6.07
N LYS A 332 17.92 -13.87 5.02
CA LYS A 332 17.00 -13.99 3.89
C LYS A 332 15.61 -14.47 4.32
N GLY A 333 15.53 -15.37 5.30
CA GLY A 333 14.29 -15.83 5.91
C GLY A 333 13.52 -14.68 6.57
N ILE A 334 14.20 -13.92 7.43
CA ILE A 334 13.63 -12.75 8.12
C ILE A 334 13.18 -11.68 7.13
N LEU A 335 14.02 -11.32 6.14
CA LEU A 335 13.69 -10.34 5.11
C LEU A 335 12.42 -10.72 4.34
N LYS A 336 12.31 -11.99 3.90
CA LYS A 336 11.12 -12.48 3.20
C LYS A 336 9.87 -12.47 4.08
N ALA A 337 10.01 -12.85 5.34
CA ALA A 337 8.90 -12.84 6.29
C ALA A 337 8.41 -11.41 6.56
N MET A 338 9.32 -10.46 6.79
CA MET A 338 8.96 -9.04 6.98
C MET A 338 8.33 -8.43 5.73
N ALA A 339 8.81 -8.76 4.53
CA ALA A 339 8.19 -8.32 3.28
C ALA A 339 6.75 -8.87 3.14
N LEU A 340 6.51 -10.12 3.54
CA LEU A 340 5.16 -10.66 3.59
C LEU A 340 4.28 -9.89 4.58
N LEU A 341 4.78 -9.54 5.76
CA LEU A 341 4.02 -8.74 6.74
C LEU A 341 3.69 -7.34 6.19
N ASP A 342 4.63 -6.68 5.50
CA ASP A 342 4.39 -5.40 4.78
C ASP A 342 3.25 -5.54 3.75
N ASP A 343 3.29 -6.61 2.96
CA ASP A 343 2.29 -6.89 1.91
C ASP A 343 0.92 -7.19 2.53
N LEU A 344 0.86 -7.93 3.63
CA LEU A 344 -0.38 -8.24 4.35
C LEU A 344 -1.00 -6.98 4.96
N ILE A 345 -0.19 -6.08 5.54
CA ILE A 345 -0.66 -4.77 6.01
C ILE A 345 -1.19 -3.94 4.85
N SER A 346 -0.46 -3.88 3.74
CA SER A 346 -0.86 -3.12 2.56
C SER A 346 -2.15 -3.68 1.95
N ASP A 347 -2.29 -5.00 1.87
CA ASP A 347 -3.53 -5.62 1.38
C ASP A 347 -4.71 -5.33 2.32
N TRP A 348 -4.56 -5.61 3.62
CA TRP A 348 -5.60 -5.40 4.63
C TRP A 348 -6.08 -3.94 4.65
N SER A 349 -5.16 -2.99 4.81
CA SER A 349 -5.47 -1.56 4.91
C SER A 349 -6.02 -0.94 3.62
N SER A 350 -5.78 -1.59 2.46
CA SER A 350 -6.36 -1.15 1.18
C SER A 350 -7.82 -1.59 1.00
N ARG A 351 -8.35 -2.51 1.81
CA ARG A 351 -9.74 -2.96 1.70
C ARG A 351 -10.68 -1.84 2.11
N VAL A 352 -11.76 -1.66 1.36
CA VAL A 352 -12.63 -0.49 1.50
C VAL A 352 -13.27 -0.37 2.90
N TRP A 353 -13.75 -1.47 3.46
CA TRP A 353 -14.37 -1.47 4.79
C TRP A 353 -13.33 -1.20 5.88
N VAL A 354 -12.14 -1.80 5.75
CA VAL A 354 -11.00 -1.58 6.65
C VAL A 354 -10.58 -0.11 6.72
N ILE A 355 -10.69 0.64 5.62
CA ILE A 355 -10.41 2.09 5.62
C ILE A 355 -11.24 2.83 6.66
N SER A 356 -12.54 2.50 6.75
CA SER A 356 -13.42 3.10 7.75
C SER A 356 -13.06 2.69 9.18
N GLU A 357 -12.65 1.44 9.37
CA GLU A 357 -12.35 0.87 10.67
C GLU A 357 -11.12 1.51 11.30
N TYR A 358 -10.01 1.64 10.57
CA TYR A 358 -8.82 2.28 11.13
C TYR A 358 -8.98 3.80 11.27
N HIS A 359 -9.83 4.46 10.48
CA HIS A 359 -10.16 5.88 10.70
C HIS A 359 -10.94 6.09 11.99
N ILE A 360 -11.88 5.19 12.30
CA ILE A 360 -12.58 5.19 13.59
C ILE A 360 -11.59 4.92 14.72
N ALA A 361 -10.68 3.96 14.53
CA ALA A 361 -9.65 3.65 15.52
C ALA A 361 -8.71 4.84 15.78
N LYS A 362 -8.35 5.58 14.73
CA LYS A 362 -7.52 6.80 14.78
C LYS A 362 -8.12 7.86 15.69
N LYS A 363 -9.43 8.12 15.58
CA LYS A 363 -10.13 9.11 16.43
C LYS A 363 -10.04 8.80 17.93
N LYS A 364 -9.92 7.52 18.27
CA LYS A 364 -9.87 7.02 19.66
C LYS A 364 -8.48 6.59 20.12
N ASN A 365 -7.51 6.58 19.21
CA ASN A 365 -6.18 6.00 19.38
C ASN A 365 -6.21 4.59 20.02
N ASN A 366 -7.14 3.73 19.57
CA ASN A 366 -7.42 2.41 20.17
C ASN A 366 -7.21 1.22 19.19
N LEU A 367 -6.35 1.39 18.18
CA LEU A 367 -5.99 0.32 17.27
C LEU A 367 -4.92 -0.59 17.89
N LYS A 368 -5.22 -1.87 17.97
CA LYS A 368 -4.23 -2.93 18.15
C LYS A 368 -4.12 -3.77 16.88
N TYR A 369 -2.98 -4.40 16.66
CA TYR A 369 -2.81 -5.33 15.56
C TYR A 369 -2.07 -6.60 15.99
N TRP A 370 -2.37 -7.70 15.30
CA TRP A 370 -1.78 -9.00 15.57
C TRP A 370 -1.65 -9.83 14.29
N PHE A 371 -0.63 -10.70 14.25
CA PHE A 371 -0.46 -11.70 13.21
C PHE A 371 -0.62 -13.09 13.83
N ILE A 372 -1.59 -13.87 13.35
CA ILE A 372 -1.86 -15.24 13.79
C ILE A 372 -0.60 -16.10 13.74
N GLU A 373 0.28 -15.97 12.74
CA GLU A 373 1.51 -16.78 12.70
C GLU A 373 2.45 -16.55 13.90
N LEU A 374 2.31 -15.47 14.67
CA LEU A 374 3.10 -15.19 15.87
C LEU A 374 2.54 -15.83 17.16
N HIS A 375 1.42 -16.56 17.10
CA HIS A 375 0.73 -17.11 18.29
C HIS A 375 1.58 -18.05 19.16
N ARG A 376 2.62 -18.69 18.62
CA ARG A 376 3.44 -19.67 19.37
C ARG A 376 4.40 -19.02 20.36
N LEU A 377 4.51 -17.70 20.37
CA LEU A 377 5.32 -16.95 21.34
C LEU A 377 4.76 -16.99 22.77
N GLY A 378 3.55 -17.52 22.96
CA GLY A 378 2.93 -17.60 24.27
C GLY A 378 2.43 -16.23 24.73
N TYR A 379 2.82 -15.82 25.93
CA TYR A 379 2.28 -14.63 26.62
C TYR A 379 2.97 -13.34 26.17
N VAL A 380 2.82 -12.98 24.90
CA VAL A 380 3.28 -11.69 24.38
C VAL A 380 2.09 -10.76 24.13
N PRO A 381 2.19 -9.45 24.45
CA PRO A 381 1.11 -8.49 24.19
C PRO A 381 0.88 -8.27 22.69
N PHE A 382 -0.33 -7.85 22.34
CA PHE A 382 -0.61 -7.39 20.98
C PHE A 382 0.11 -6.07 20.72
N PHE A 383 0.44 -5.82 19.45
CA PHE A 383 1.04 -4.55 19.08
C PHE A 383 -0.01 -3.44 19.18
N LYS A 384 0.37 -2.31 19.79
CA LYS A 384 -0.44 -1.10 19.81
C LYS A 384 0.08 -0.17 18.72
N PHE A 385 -0.81 0.36 17.90
CA PHE A 385 -0.47 1.42 16.95
C PHE A 385 -0.89 2.75 17.54
N ASP A 386 0.08 3.64 17.78
CA ASP A 386 -0.17 4.99 18.30
C ASP A 386 -0.19 6.00 17.15
N PHE A 387 -1.37 6.52 16.84
CA PHE A 387 -1.54 7.49 15.76
C PHE A 387 -0.90 8.85 16.06
N GLU A 388 -0.65 9.18 17.34
CA GLU A 388 -0.03 10.44 17.73
C GLU A 388 1.50 10.37 17.62
N ASP A 389 2.09 9.20 17.90
CA ASP A 389 3.54 8.99 17.87
C ASP A 389 4.10 8.75 16.45
N ALA A 390 3.23 8.41 15.49
CA ALA A 390 3.60 8.20 14.08
C ALA A 390 4.42 9.36 13.46
N THR A 391 4.30 10.57 14.00
CA THR A 391 5.05 11.76 13.54
C THR A 391 6.46 11.88 14.12
N LYS A 392 6.76 11.21 15.25
CA LYS A 392 8.00 11.39 16.02
C LYS A 392 9.07 10.33 15.74
N SER A 393 8.72 9.21 15.10
CA SER A 393 9.57 7.99 15.01
C SER A 393 10.85 8.09 14.15
N TYR A 394 11.26 9.25 13.63
CA TYR A 394 12.35 9.33 12.65
C TYR A 394 13.78 9.38 13.22
N SER A 395 13.98 9.51 14.54
CA SER A 395 15.30 9.83 15.10
C SER A 395 16.13 8.65 15.65
N MET A 396 15.60 7.43 15.71
CA MET A 396 16.29 6.31 16.37
C MET A 396 17.12 5.43 15.40
N LYS A 397 18.26 4.92 15.88
CA LYS A 397 19.17 3.97 15.19
C LYS A 397 18.60 2.55 15.13
N ILE A 398 17.37 2.39 14.65
CA ILE A 398 16.70 1.09 14.56
C ILE A 398 17.00 0.46 13.19
N PRO A 399 17.05 -0.88 13.04
CA PRO A 399 17.25 -1.50 11.74
C PRO A 399 16.29 -0.96 10.67
N ASP A 400 16.79 -0.73 9.46
CA ASP A 400 16.01 -0.08 8.39
C ASP A 400 14.77 -0.91 8.03
N ILE A 401 14.80 -2.24 8.19
CA ILE A 401 13.62 -3.09 7.98
C ILE A 401 12.48 -2.85 8.97
N HIS A 402 12.80 -2.60 10.24
CA HIS A 402 11.78 -2.19 11.23
C HIS A 402 11.24 -0.82 10.85
N ARG A 403 12.13 0.13 10.52
CA ARG A 403 11.72 1.45 10.06
C ARG A 403 10.80 1.36 8.85
N ARG A 404 11.11 0.51 7.88
CA ARG A 404 10.29 0.25 6.69
C ARG A 404 8.92 -0.29 7.05
N PHE A 405 8.84 -1.32 7.90
CA PHE A 405 7.55 -1.88 8.32
C PHE A 405 6.68 -0.82 8.97
N HIS A 406 7.25 -0.03 9.89
CA HIS A 406 6.53 1.09 10.51
C HIS A 406 6.19 2.20 9.52
N GLN A 407 7.06 2.54 8.57
CA GLN A 407 6.74 3.48 7.51
C GLN A 407 5.61 2.98 6.62
N THR A 408 5.56 1.68 6.32
CA THR A 408 4.45 1.05 5.61
C THR A 408 3.18 1.18 6.44
N MET A 409 3.19 0.79 7.71
CA MET A 409 2.05 0.95 8.63
C MET A 409 1.57 2.39 8.69
N ILE A 410 2.48 3.34 8.95
CA ILE A 410 2.20 4.78 9.01
C ILE A 410 1.62 5.25 7.68
N LYS A 411 2.23 4.92 6.54
CA LYS A 411 1.72 5.31 5.22
C LYS A 411 0.32 4.75 4.95
N GLN A 412 0.07 3.51 5.35
CA GLN A 412 -1.21 2.85 5.10
C GLN A 412 -2.33 3.33 6.03
N LEU A 413 -2.00 3.68 7.28
CA LEU A 413 -2.94 4.05 8.33
C LEU A 413 -3.06 5.57 8.54
N ASN A 414 -2.11 6.35 8.03
CA ASN A 414 -2.23 7.79 7.98
C ASN A 414 -3.33 8.22 7.02
N GLU A 415 -3.65 9.50 7.11
CA GLU A 415 -4.74 10.09 6.36
C GLU A 415 -4.42 10.15 4.88
N LYS A 416 -4.92 9.16 4.16
CA LYS A 416 -5.12 9.23 2.72
C LYS A 416 -6.25 10.23 2.44
N ASP A 417 -6.10 11.00 1.37
CA ASP A 417 -7.18 11.89 0.94
C ASP A 417 -8.41 11.07 0.49
N PHE A 418 -9.53 11.78 0.29
CA PHE A 418 -10.78 11.14 -0.12
C PHE A 418 -10.66 10.41 -1.48
N LEU A 419 -9.96 11.00 -2.45
CA LEU A 419 -9.79 10.45 -3.80
C LEU A 419 -8.92 9.20 -3.77
N GLU A 420 -7.84 9.19 -3.00
CA GLU A 420 -6.98 8.03 -2.79
C GLU A 420 -7.76 6.88 -2.14
N LYS A 421 -8.52 7.17 -1.08
CA LYS A 421 -9.36 6.16 -0.44
C LYS A 421 -10.33 5.53 -1.43
N ILE A 422 -11.04 6.34 -2.20
CA ILE A 422 -12.11 5.82 -3.05
C ILE A 422 -11.56 5.13 -4.30
N LEU A 423 -10.48 5.64 -4.90
CA LEU A 423 -9.95 5.11 -6.16
C LEU A 423 -8.92 3.99 -5.98
N ASN A 424 -8.17 3.99 -4.88
CA ASN A 424 -7.09 3.02 -4.63
C ASN A 424 -7.51 1.88 -3.69
N SER A 425 -8.71 1.94 -3.11
CA SER A 425 -9.20 0.84 -2.27
C SER A 425 -9.44 -0.45 -3.09
N LYS A 426 -9.56 -1.58 -2.39
CA LYS A 426 -10.02 -2.86 -2.93
C LYS A 426 -11.40 -3.13 -2.38
N ALA A 427 -12.35 -3.39 -3.26
CA ALA A 427 -13.73 -3.68 -2.92
C ALA A 427 -14.24 -4.82 -3.80
N SER A 428 -15.07 -5.70 -3.22
CA SER A 428 -15.71 -6.78 -4.00
C SER A 428 -16.75 -6.21 -4.96
N LYS A 429 -17.48 -5.18 -4.54
CA LYS A 429 -18.33 -4.36 -5.40
C LYS A 429 -17.82 -2.93 -5.45
N ASN A 430 -17.90 -2.31 -6.62
CA ASN A 430 -17.41 -0.94 -6.81
C ASN A 430 -18.25 0.09 -6.03
N GLU A 431 -19.54 -0.14 -5.83
CA GLU A 431 -20.42 0.70 -5.01
C GLU A 431 -20.07 0.72 -3.52
N ASP A 432 -19.51 -0.37 -2.97
CA ASP A 432 -19.12 -0.46 -1.55
C ASP A 432 -18.10 0.63 -1.17
N ARG A 433 -17.33 1.13 -2.14
CA ARG A 433 -16.43 2.28 -1.98
C ARG A 433 -17.15 3.52 -1.50
N PHE A 434 -18.31 3.80 -2.06
CA PHE A 434 -19.09 4.97 -1.66
C PHE A 434 -19.74 4.77 -0.29
N TYR A 435 -20.29 3.58 -0.01
CA TYR A 435 -20.89 3.30 1.30
C TYR A 435 -19.88 3.39 2.46
N ALA A 436 -18.66 2.90 2.26
CA ALA A 436 -17.64 2.93 3.31
C ALA A 436 -17.00 4.31 3.50
N ILE A 437 -16.80 5.08 2.42
CA ILE A 437 -15.95 6.28 2.44
C ILE A 437 -16.77 7.57 2.54
N LEU A 438 -17.91 7.70 1.84
CA LEU A 438 -18.72 8.94 1.87
C LEU A 438 -19.12 9.39 3.29
N PRO A 439 -19.51 8.50 4.23
CA PRO A 439 -19.89 8.92 5.59
C PRO A 439 -18.81 9.71 6.34
N GLN A 440 -17.56 9.55 5.91
CA GLN A 440 -16.40 10.15 6.56
C GLN A 440 -15.96 11.46 5.89
N THR A 441 -16.69 11.96 4.89
CA THR A 441 -16.30 13.14 4.11
C THR A 441 -17.38 14.22 4.08
N LYS A 442 -17.04 15.36 3.45
CA LYS A 442 -17.99 16.43 3.16
C LYS A 442 -19.11 16.02 2.18
N TYR A 443 -19.00 14.85 1.55
CA TYR A 443 -19.95 14.33 0.56
C TYR A 443 -20.94 13.30 1.14
N LYS A 444 -21.00 13.14 2.46
CA LYS A 444 -21.81 12.13 3.16
C LYS A 444 -23.29 12.14 2.79
N ASP A 445 -23.85 13.29 2.40
CA ASP A 445 -25.29 13.42 2.10
C ASP A 445 -25.70 12.64 0.83
N ASN A 446 -24.73 12.30 -0.02
CA ASN A 446 -24.94 11.51 -1.22
C ASN A 446 -25.13 10.01 -0.97
N ILE A 447 -24.86 9.50 0.25
CA ILE A 447 -24.90 8.06 0.53
C ILE A 447 -26.26 7.41 0.22
N SER A 448 -27.35 8.15 0.43
CA SER A 448 -28.71 7.66 0.20
C SER A 448 -29.00 7.35 -1.27
N GLN A 449 -28.22 7.92 -2.19
CA GLN A 449 -28.42 7.79 -3.63
C GLN A 449 -27.56 6.68 -4.25
N VAL A 450 -26.56 6.15 -3.53
CA VAL A 450 -25.54 5.22 -4.07
C VAL A 450 -26.18 4.00 -4.75
N GLY A 451 -27.25 3.46 -4.17
CA GLY A 451 -27.94 2.29 -4.72
C GLY A 451 -28.59 2.51 -6.09
N HIS A 452 -28.77 3.77 -6.53
CA HIS A 452 -29.34 4.11 -7.84
C HIS A 452 -28.30 4.49 -8.88
N TRP A 453 -27.00 4.51 -8.52
CA TRP A 453 -25.95 5.00 -9.40
C TRP A 453 -25.41 3.95 -10.38
N ASN A 454 -25.79 2.68 -10.23
CA ASN A 454 -25.34 1.57 -11.08
C ASN A 454 -23.80 1.46 -11.19
N ILE A 455 -23.09 1.58 -10.06
CA ILE A 455 -21.63 1.58 -10.00
C ILE A 455 -21.08 0.15 -10.11
N ASN A 456 -20.68 -0.22 -11.33
CA ASN A 456 -20.16 -1.57 -11.63
C ASN A 456 -18.67 -1.60 -12.01
N SER A 457 -18.03 -0.45 -12.21
CA SER A 457 -16.66 -0.35 -12.75
C SER A 457 -15.90 0.86 -12.19
N MET A 458 -14.57 0.85 -12.28
CA MET A 458 -13.75 2.03 -11.95
C MET A 458 -14.06 3.25 -12.83
N VAL A 459 -14.52 3.02 -14.07
CA VAL A 459 -14.98 4.10 -14.96
C VAL A 459 -16.24 4.75 -14.40
N SER A 460 -17.26 3.96 -14.05
CA SER A 460 -18.49 4.49 -13.42
C SER A 460 -18.22 5.21 -12.09
N ILE A 461 -17.25 4.75 -11.28
CA ILE A 461 -16.80 5.46 -10.07
C ILE A 461 -16.29 6.86 -10.42
N LYS A 462 -15.36 6.99 -11.37
CA LYS A 462 -14.78 8.30 -11.73
C LYS A 462 -15.81 9.23 -12.34
N LEU A 463 -16.66 8.73 -13.24
CA LEU A 463 -17.77 9.53 -13.80
C LEU A 463 -18.67 10.05 -12.68
N LYS A 464 -19.02 9.19 -11.71
CA LYS A 464 -19.86 9.62 -10.60
C LYS A 464 -19.16 10.62 -9.68
N LEU A 465 -17.85 10.47 -9.47
CA LEU A 465 -17.05 11.47 -8.75
C LEU A 465 -17.09 12.83 -9.46
N PHE A 466 -16.91 12.90 -10.78
CA PHE A 466 -17.04 14.16 -11.51
C PHE A 466 -18.44 14.79 -11.43
N GLU A 467 -19.47 14.00 -11.14
CA GLU A 467 -20.82 14.50 -10.88
C GLU A 467 -20.95 15.13 -9.49
N ILE A 468 -20.53 14.41 -8.43
CA ILE A 468 -20.85 14.76 -7.04
C ILE A 468 -19.81 15.65 -6.33
N LEU A 469 -18.58 15.74 -6.85
CA LEU A 469 -17.51 16.51 -6.23
C LEU A 469 -17.72 18.02 -6.40
N ASP A 470 -17.06 18.81 -5.56
CA ASP A 470 -16.94 20.26 -5.78
C ASP A 470 -15.87 20.60 -6.83
N THR A 471 -15.81 21.85 -7.27
CA THR A 471 -14.88 22.32 -8.30
C THR A 471 -13.42 21.97 -7.98
N LYS A 472 -13.01 22.12 -6.72
CA LYS A 472 -11.63 21.89 -6.29
C LYS A 472 -11.26 20.41 -6.41
N ASP A 473 -12.09 19.53 -5.86
CA ASP A 473 -11.82 18.10 -5.85
C ASP A 473 -11.99 17.48 -7.26
N LYS A 474 -12.85 18.06 -8.12
CA LYS A 474 -12.91 17.68 -9.56
C LYS A 474 -11.61 18.02 -10.29
N LEU A 475 -11.02 19.19 -10.04
CA LEU A 475 -9.73 19.56 -10.63
C LEU A 475 -8.63 18.63 -10.11
N GLU A 476 -8.60 18.35 -8.80
CA GLU A 476 -7.64 17.41 -8.22
C GLU A 476 -7.73 16.03 -8.88
N LEU A 477 -8.96 15.48 -9.02
CA LEU A 477 -9.19 14.23 -9.73
C LEU A 477 -8.71 14.28 -11.19
N LEU A 478 -9.03 15.35 -11.92
CA LEU A 478 -8.63 15.49 -13.33
C LEU A 478 -7.10 15.50 -13.49
N PHE A 479 -6.38 16.23 -12.64
CA PHE A 479 -4.93 16.29 -12.70
C PHE A 479 -4.25 15.02 -12.17
N LEU A 480 -4.84 14.32 -11.21
CA LEU A 480 -4.40 12.97 -10.82
C LEU A 480 -4.50 11.98 -11.99
N VAL A 481 -5.56 12.08 -12.80
CA VAL A 481 -5.71 11.28 -14.03
C VAL A 481 -4.69 11.69 -15.09
N GLY A 482 -4.47 12.99 -15.29
CA GLY A 482 -3.54 13.52 -16.29
C GLY A 482 -2.06 13.25 -16.02
N LYS A 483 -1.69 12.88 -14.77
CA LYS A 483 -0.29 12.72 -14.34
C LYS A 483 0.36 11.39 -14.74
N ASP A 484 -0.39 10.33 -15.06
CA ASP A 484 0.21 9.01 -15.34
C ASP A 484 0.69 8.88 -16.80
N TYR A 485 1.88 9.42 -17.08
CA TYR A 485 2.53 9.39 -18.40
C TYR A 485 2.98 7.98 -18.86
N ILE A 486 2.85 6.93 -18.04
CA ILE A 486 3.56 5.66 -18.24
C ILE A 486 2.65 4.55 -18.77
N THR A 487 1.32 4.69 -18.69
CA THR A 487 0.40 3.60 -19.09
C THR A 487 0.01 3.67 -20.56
N TYR A 488 0.94 3.26 -21.43
CA TYR A 488 0.76 3.15 -22.89
C TYR A 488 -0.48 2.35 -23.32
N SER A 489 -1.00 1.44 -22.50
CA SER A 489 -2.03 0.47 -22.90
C SER A 489 -3.48 0.98 -22.81
N SER A 490 -3.76 2.06 -22.08
CA SER A 490 -5.16 2.50 -21.84
C SER A 490 -5.64 3.67 -22.72
N SER A 491 -4.72 4.35 -23.42
CA SER A 491 -4.98 5.62 -24.13
C SER A 491 -5.85 5.52 -25.41
N GLN A 492 -6.64 4.46 -25.54
CA GLN A 492 -7.51 4.21 -26.69
C GLN A 492 -8.99 4.08 -26.34
N ILE A 493 -9.36 4.08 -25.05
CA ILE A 493 -10.76 3.94 -24.61
C ILE A 493 -11.28 5.29 -24.13
N LEU A 494 -12.34 5.79 -24.74
CA LEU A 494 -13.04 7.01 -24.31
C LEU A 494 -14.09 6.69 -23.23
N PRO A 495 -14.38 7.59 -22.28
CA PRO A 495 -13.68 8.87 -22.07
C PRO A 495 -12.30 8.69 -21.41
N THR A 496 -11.25 9.30 -21.96
CA THR A 496 -9.87 9.14 -21.48
C THR A 496 -9.71 9.59 -20.03
N PHE A 497 -10.49 10.57 -19.58
CA PHE A 497 -10.43 11.04 -18.19
C PHE A 497 -11.00 10.04 -17.16
N ALA A 498 -11.81 9.07 -17.58
CA ALA A 498 -12.35 8.05 -16.69
C ALA A 498 -11.66 6.68 -16.88
N THR A 499 -11.11 6.41 -18.06
CA THR A 499 -10.49 5.11 -18.39
C THR A 499 -9.01 5.04 -18.02
N SER A 500 -8.32 6.19 -17.94
CA SER A 500 -6.89 6.26 -17.61
C SER A 500 -6.62 5.81 -16.17
N ASN A 501 -5.53 5.08 -15.94
CA ASN A 501 -5.12 4.67 -14.59
C ASN A 501 -4.64 5.87 -13.78
N ILE A 502 -4.84 5.82 -12.46
CA ILE A 502 -4.38 6.86 -11.54
C ILE A 502 -3.25 6.27 -10.70
N ARG A 503 -2.14 6.99 -10.62
CA ARG A 503 -1.06 6.71 -9.67
C ARG A 503 -1.02 7.80 -8.64
N PHE A 504 -1.20 7.42 -7.39
CA PHE A 504 -1.06 8.31 -6.26
C PHE A 504 0.42 8.55 -5.99
N TYR A 505 0.85 9.77 -6.25
CA TYR A 505 2.13 10.32 -5.83
C TYR A 505 1.85 11.33 -4.73
N ASP A 506 2.86 11.63 -3.90
CA ASP A 506 2.80 12.74 -2.98
C ASP A 506 2.59 14.02 -3.81
N THR A 507 1.33 14.46 -3.90
CA THR A 507 0.95 15.65 -4.64
C THR A 507 1.06 16.83 -3.67
N PRO A 508 1.69 17.94 -4.09
CA PRO A 508 1.72 19.12 -3.25
C PRO A 508 0.28 19.54 -2.94
N HIS A 509 -0.01 19.74 -1.66
CA HIS A 509 -1.35 20.13 -1.22
C HIS A 509 -1.81 21.40 -1.94
N LEU A 510 -3.04 21.38 -2.47
CA LEU A 510 -3.66 22.50 -3.19
C LEU A 510 -3.90 23.76 -2.34
N ALA A 511 -3.49 23.78 -1.07
CA ALA A 511 -3.96 24.77 -0.09
C ALA A 511 -3.37 26.17 -0.31
N ASP A 512 -2.13 26.29 -0.80
CA ASP A 512 -1.40 27.57 -0.71
C ASP A 512 -0.90 28.13 -2.05
N ALA A 513 -1.01 27.37 -3.13
CA ALA A 513 -0.49 27.79 -4.44
C ALA A 513 -1.58 28.44 -5.32
N PRO A 514 -1.25 29.51 -6.06
CA PRO A 514 -2.20 30.17 -6.96
C PRO A 514 -2.63 29.21 -8.07
N LEU A 515 -3.94 28.98 -8.18
CA LEU A 515 -4.51 28.06 -9.17
C LEU A 515 -4.76 28.75 -10.51
N ASN A 516 -4.53 28.01 -11.59
CA ASN A 516 -4.86 28.36 -12.97
C ASN A 516 -6.38 28.28 -13.26
N PHE A 517 -7.20 28.25 -12.21
CA PHE A 517 -8.65 28.09 -12.27
C PHE A 517 -9.31 29.05 -11.28
N ASP A 518 -10.54 29.45 -11.57
CA ASP A 518 -11.36 30.23 -10.64
C ASP A 518 -12.26 29.28 -9.83
N LEU A 519 -11.89 28.99 -8.59
CA LEU A 519 -12.65 28.06 -7.75
C LEU A 519 -14.07 28.54 -7.42
N HIS A 520 -14.36 29.85 -7.55
CA HIS A 520 -15.70 30.39 -7.33
C HIS A 520 -16.64 30.14 -8.51
N ASN A 521 -16.09 29.84 -9.69
CA ASN A 521 -16.87 29.53 -10.86
C ASN A 521 -17.09 28.00 -10.96
N THR A 522 -18.28 27.55 -10.58
CA THR A 522 -18.67 26.13 -10.65
C THR A 522 -18.79 25.58 -12.07
N SER A 523 -18.87 26.45 -13.09
CA SER A 523 -18.86 26.06 -14.50
C SER A 523 -17.47 25.77 -15.05
N MET A 524 -16.40 26.00 -14.28
CA MET A 524 -15.01 25.78 -14.70
C MET A 524 -14.71 24.34 -15.09
N ILE A 525 -15.35 23.38 -14.42
CA ILE A 525 -15.28 21.96 -14.75
C ILE A 525 -16.65 21.32 -14.59
N THR A 526 -17.28 21.00 -15.71
CA THR A 526 -18.62 20.40 -15.75
C THR A 526 -18.60 19.13 -16.58
N MET A 527 -19.33 18.10 -16.11
CA MET A 527 -19.47 16.85 -16.84
C MET A 527 -20.73 16.88 -17.68
N HIS A 528 -20.59 16.50 -18.94
CA HIS A 528 -21.68 16.45 -19.92
C HIS A 528 -21.69 15.08 -20.59
N HIS A 529 -22.78 14.79 -21.28
CA HIS A 529 -22.87 13.64 -22.17
C HIS A 529 -23.45 14.08 -23.51
N ARG A 530 -22.90 13.52 -24.60
CA ARG A 530 -23.41 13.71 -25.95
C ARG A 530 -23.98 12.39 -26.44
N LYS A 531 -25.24 12.39 -26.87
CA LYS A 531 -25.84 11.24 -27.55
C LYS A 531 -25.26 11.15 -28.96
N HIS A 532 -24.76 9.98 -29.33
CA HIS A 532 -24.31 9.74 -30.70
C HIS A 532 -25.47 9.21 -31.55
N ASP A 533 -25.77 9.90 -32.65
CA ASP A 533 -26.96 9.62 -33.48
C ASP A 533 -26.96 8.20 -34.04
N SER A 534 -25.78 7.60 -34.27
CA SER A 534 -25.67 6.30 -34.93
C SER A 534 -25.60 5.08 -34.01
N GLN A 535 -25.45 5.22 -32.68
CA GLN A 535 -25.06 4.07 -31.83
C GLN A 535 -25.81 3.93 -30.49
N GLN A 536 -26.78 4.78 -30.13
CA GLN A 536 -27.39 4.80 -28.79
C GLN A 536 -26.38 4.91 -27.61
N LEU A 537 -25.09 5.12 -27.91
CA LEU A 537 -24.04 5.31 -26.92
C LEU A 537 -23.96 6.78 -26.52
N TYR A 538 -23.74 7.00 -25.23
CA TYR A 538 -23.48 8.32 -24.65
C TYR A 538 -21.98 8.51 -24.50
N TYR A 539 -21.45 9.56 -25.13
CA TYR A 539 -20.07 9.99 -24.91
C TYR A 539 -20.02 11.02 -23.79
N TYR A 540 -19.43 10.65 -22.67
CA TYR A 540 -19.16 11.59 -21.59
C TYR A 540 -17.98 12.48 -21.97
N TYR A 541 -18.04 13.74 -21.57
CA TYR A 541 -16.91 14.67 -21.68
C TYR A 541 -16.89 15.65 -20.51
N LEU A 542 -15.71 16.13 -20.16
CA LEU A 542 -15.51 17.23 -19.23
C LEU A 542 -15.30 18.53 -20.00
N CYS A 543 -16.16 19.52 -19.74
CA CYS A 543 -16.00 20.89 -20.19
C CYS A 543 -15.11 21.62 -19.19
N LEU A 544 -13.86 21.91 -19.58
CA LEU A 544 -12.85 22.55 -18.73
C LEU A 544 -12.49 23.95 -19.25
N THR A 545 -12.44 24.93 -18.34
CA THR A 545 -12.07 26.32 -18.66
C THR A 545 -10.89 26.79 -17.80
N PRO A 546 -9.64 26.71 -18.27
CA PRO A 546 -8.48 27.23 -17.53
C PRO A 546 -8.30 28.74 -17.74
N LYS A 547 -7.68 29.45 -16.81
CA LYS A 547 -7.27 30.86 -16.98
C LYS A 547 -6.17 31.01 -18.03
N ARG A 548 -5.31 30.01 -18.18
CA ARG A 548 -4.16 29.98 -19.10
C ARG A 548 -3.97 28.59 -19.68
N TYR A 549 -3.49 28.52 -20.91
CA TYR A 549 -3.06 27.26 -21.52
C TYR A 549 -1.88 27.52 -22.46
N SER A 550 -1.19 26.46 -22.85
CA SER A 550 -0.07 26.54 -23.79
C SER A 550 -0.31 25.61 -24.98
N VAL A 551 0.12 26.00 -26.17
CA VAL A 551 0.03 25.17 -27.39
C VAL A 551 1.41 24.94 -27.96
N VAL A 552 1.71 23.72 -28.37
CA VAL A 552 2.99 23.40 -29.03
C VAL A 552 3.15 24.21 -30.32
N ARG A 553 4.31 24.87 -30.47
CA ARG A 553 4.63 25.67 -31.68
C ARG A 553 4.76 24.76 -32.92
N LYS A 554 4.31 25.27 -34.06
CA LYS A 554 4.48 24.61 -35.38
C LYS A 554 5.73 25.17 -36.09
N PRO A 555 6.43 24.36 -36.91
CA PRO A 555 6.16 22.95 -37.22
C PRO A 555 6.49 22.02 -36.05
N HIS A 556 5.74 20.92 -35.92
CA HIS A 556 5.96 19.94 -34.86
C HIS A 556 7.24 19.13 -35.09
N HIS A 557 7.94 18.78 -34.02
CA HIS A 557 9.03 17.81 -34.08
C HIS A 557 8.52 16.47 -34.65
N LYS A 558 9.35 15.74 -35.42
CA LYS A 558 8.96 14.51 -36.14
C LYS A 558 8.24 13.47 -35.26
N ARG A 559 8.63 13.36 -33.98
CA ARG A 559 7.96 12.48 -33.01
C ARG A 559 6.53 12.93 -32.68
N ILE A 560 6.33 14.22 -32.41
CA ILE A 560 5.01 14.82 -32.15
C ILE A 560 4.12 14.64 -33.38
N TYR A 561 4.66 14.85 -34.59
CA TYR A 561 3.91 14.65 -35.82
C TYR A 561 3.38 13.20 -35.95
N ARG A 562 4.24 12.19 -35.70
CA ARG A 562 3.81 10.79 -35.70
C ARG A 562 2.73 10.52 -34.67
N ASN A 563 2.88 11.04 -33.45
CA ASN A 563 1.86 10.90 -32.41
C ASN A 563 0.55 11.59 -32.82
N GLY A 564 0.65 12.78 -33.40
CA GLY A 564 -0.50 13.56 -33.89
C GLY A 564 -1.33 12.79 -34.90
N ASN A 565 -0.69 12.10 -35.84
CA ASN A 565 -1.39 11.23 -36.78
C ASN A 565 -2.12 10.07 -36.07
N ASN A 566 -1.47 9.38 -35.14
CA ASN A 566 -2.13 8.31 -34.37
C ASN A 566 -3.36 8.83 -33.60
N ARG A 567 -3.26 10.02 -32.98
CA ARG A 567 -4.38 10.65 -32.26
C ARG A 567 -5.47 11.10 -33.21
N LYS A 568 -5.10 11.60 -34.39
CA LYS A 568 -6.03 11.95 -35.47
C LYS A 568 -6.88 10.76 -35.88
N ASP A 569 -6.25 9.61 -36.11
CA ASP A 569 -6.95 8.37 -36.49
C ASP A 569 -7.96 7.95 -35.42
N ILE A 570 -7.55 7.99 -34.14
CA ILE A 570 -8.45 7.69 -33.01
C ILE A 570 -9.66 8.62 -33.02
N LEU A 571 -9.46 9.94 -33.10
CA LEU A 571 -10.54 10.92 -33.07
C LEU A 571 -11.46 10.80 -34.29
N CYS A 572 -10.91 10.60 -35.50
CA CYS A 572 -11.71 10.40 -36.71
C CYS A 572 -12.57 9.14 -36.60
N ASN A 573 -12.02 8.04 -36.09
CA ASN A 573 -12.74 6.79 -35.93
C ASN A 573 -13.87 6.87 -34.90
N TYR A 574 -13.62 7.47 -33.73
CA TYR A 574 -14.63 7.56 -32.67
C TYR A 574 -15.74 8.58 -32.95
N PHE A 575 -15.40 9.73 -33.54
CA PHE A 575 -16.33 10.84 -33.74
C PHE A 575 -16.78 11.04 -35.19
N GLN A 576 -16.38 10.14 -36.10
CA GLN A 576 -16.71 10.19 -37.53
C GLN A 576 -16.32 11.53 -38.19
N LEU A 577 -15.15 12.06 -37.78
CA LEU A 577 -14.64 13.34 -38.28
C LEU A 577 -13.96 13.15 -39.64
N ASP A 578 -13.99 14.20 -40.46
CA ASP A 578 -13.25 14.21 -41.73
C ASP A 578 -11.75 14.32 -41.48
N GLU A 579 -11.05 13.22 -41.72
CA GLU A 579 -9.60 13.12 -41.59
C GLU A 579 -8.88 14.21 -42.41
N ARG A 580 -9.37 14.61 -43.58
CA ARG A 580 -8.65 15.60 -44.41
C ARG A 580 -8.61 16.98 -43.78
N ASN A 581 -9.67 17.33 -43.04
CA ASN A 581 -9.84 18.64 -42.44
C ASN A 581 -9.41 18.68 -40.96
N LEU A 582 -9.31 17.52 -40.30
CA LEU A 582 -8.95 17.46 -38.89
C LEU A 582 -7.49 17.88 -38.66
N LYS A 583 -7.32 19.05 -38.06
CA LYS A 583 -6.02 19.54 -37.58
C LYS A 583 -5.85 19.17 -36.11
N ILE A 584 -4.78 18.43 -35.83
CA ILE A 584 -4.38 18.10 -34.46
C ILE A 584 -3.47 19.19 -33.89
N ASP A 585 -3.79 19.59 -32.67
CA ASP A 585 -3.03 20.49 -31.82
C ASP A 585 -2.77 19.81 -30.47
N PHE A 586 -1.67 20.22 -29.84
CA PHE A 586 -1.23 19.70 -28.55
C PHE A 586 -1.28 20.85 -27.54
N VAL A 587 -2.07 20.65 -26.50
CA VAL A 587 -2.35 21.65 -25.47
C VAL A 587 -1.78 21.17 -24.14
N ARG A 588 -1.16 22.10 -23.42
CA ARG A 588 -0.70 21.91 -22.05
C ARG A 588 -1.49 22.82 -21.14
N ILE A 589 -2.07 22.25 -20.09
CA ILE A 589 -2.80 22.97 -19.04
C ILE A 589 -2.14 22.63 -17.71
N THR A 590 -1.76 23.66 -16.95
CA THR A 590 -1.16 23.52 -15.62
C THR A 590 -2.22 23.71 -14.55
N LEU A 591 -2.10 23.01 -13.41
CA LEU A 591 -2.99 23.19 -12.27
C LEU A 591 -2.79 24.55 -11.60
N PHE A 592 -1.52 24.95 -11.50
CA PHE A 592 -1.09 26.20 -10.88
C PHE A 592 -0.80 27.27 -11.92
N ASP A 593 -0.97 28.54 -11.52
CA ASP A 593 -0.58 29.68 -12.34
C ASP A 593 0.93 29.88 -12.28
N GLU A 594 1.63 29.37 -13.30
CA GLU A 594 3.09 29.42 -13.40
C GLU A 594 3.66 30.85 -13.28
N LYS A 595 2.91 31.91 -13.63
CA LYS A 595 3.37 33.30 -13.50
C LYS A 595 3.51 33.74 -12.04
N LEU A 596 2.68 33.17 -11.16
CA LEU A 596 2.59 33.55 -9.76
C LEU A 596 3.44 32.65 -8.84
N LEU A 597 3.89 31.50 -9.33
CA LEU A 597 4.76 30.60 -8.57
C LEU A 597 6.18 31.14 -8.42
N SER A 598 6.74 31.01 -7.21
CA SER A 598 8.16 31.24 -6.99
C SER A 598 9.02 30.20 -7.73
N PRO A 599 10.31 30.48 -7.99
CA PRO A 599 11.20 29.51 -8.63
C PRO A 599 11.33 28.16 -7.89
N ASN A 600 11.17 28.17 -6.56
CA ASN A 600 11.19 26.94 -5.76
C ASN A 600 9.87 26.18 -5.88
N ASP A 601 8.74 26.89 -5.85
CA ASP A 601 7.42 26.26 -5.98
C ASP A 601 7.24 25.64 -7.37
N ARG A 602 7.78 26.28 -8.41
CA ARG A 602 7.81 25.70 -9.77
C ARG A 602 8.46 24.32 -9.78
N LYS A 603 9.55 24.13 -9.03
CA LYS A 603 10.23 22.82 -8.95
C LYS A 603 9.35 21.77 -8.31
N THR A 604 8.63 22.13 -7.25
CA THR A 604 7.71 21.20 -6.55
C THR A 604 6.40 20.97 -7.31
N CYS A 605 6.00 21.92 -8.16
CA CYS A 605 4.80 21.83 -8.98
C CYS A 605 5.03 21.07 -10.29
N HIS A 606 6.28 20.74 -10.64
CA HIS A 606 6.55 19.88 -11.80
C HIS A 606 5.80 18.56 -11.66
N GLY A 607 4.99 18.25 -12.67
CA GLY A 607 4.09 17.10 -12.67
C GLY A 607 2.65 17.39 -12.23
N CYS A 608 2.26 18.65 -12.05
CA CYS A 608 0.87 19.09 -11.94
C CYS A 608 0.40 19.75 -13.25
N GLU A 609 0.75 19.10 -14.35
CA GLU A 609 0.44 19.50 -15.72
C GLU A 609 -0.36 18.38 -16.35
N MET A 610 -1.21 18.72 -17.29
CA MET A 610 -1.82 17.75 -18.17
C MET A 610 -1.66 18.15 -19.63
N TYR A 611 -1.56 17.15 -20.48
CA TYR A 611 -1.37 17.30 -21.90
C TYR A 611 -2.54 16.68 -22.65
N LEU A 612 -3.06 17.45 -23.59
CA LEU A 612 -4.20 17.10 -24.42
C LEU A 612 -3.77 17.08 -25.88
N ALA A 613 -4.24 16.10 -26.62
CA ALA A 613 -4.21 16.09 -28.08
C ALA A 613 -5.65 16.20 -28.59
N GLY A 614 -5.88 17.08 -29.55
CA GLY A 614 -7.23 17.34 -30.00
C GLY A 614 -7.30 18.35 -31.13
N SER A 615 -8.50 18.86 -31.37
CA SER A 615 -8.74 19.89 -32.39
C SER A 615 -9.49 21.08 -31.82
N PHE A 616 -8.99 22.29 -32.10
CA PHE A 616 -9.68 23.52 -31.74
C PHE A 616 -10.96 23.74 -32.53
N SER A 617 -11.06 23.28 -33.79
CA SER A 617 -12.26 23.48 -34.62
C SER A 617 -13.43 22.65 -34.10
N GLU A 618 -13.15 21.39 -33.75
CA GLU A 618 -14.15 20.46 -33.24
C GLU A 618 -14.38 20.61 -31.73
N ASN A 619 -13.44 21.25 -31.03
CA ASN A 619 -13.33 21.26 -29.58
C ASN A 619 -13.46 19.86 -28.98
N ILE A 620 -12.66 18.92 -29.48
CA ILE A 620 -12.59 17.55 -28.99
C ILE A 620 -11.15 17.30 -28.55
N TRP A 621 -10.98 16.96 -27.29
CA TRP A 621 -9.68 16.76 -26.65
C TRP A 621 -9.63 15.40 -25.97
N ILE A 622 -8.51 14.72 -26.03
CA ILE A 622 -8.24 13.49 -25.30
C ILE A 622 -6.92 13.64 -24.55
N PHE A 623 -6.76 12.94 -23.43
CA PHE A 623 -5.47 12.91 -22.76
C PHE A 623 -4.39 12.31 -23.67
N ASP A 624 -3.25 13.00 -23.78
CA ASP A 624 -2.10 12.53 -24.55
C ASP A 624 -0.89 12.33 -23.65
N PHE A 625 -0.53 11.06 -23.46
CA PHE A 625 0.48 10.63 -22.49
C PHE A 625 1.85 10.40 -23.13
N TYR A 626 2.01 10.67 -24.42
CA TYR A 626 3.22 10.24 -25.14
C TYR A 626 4.39 11.20 -24.92
N ASP A 627 5.36 10.75 -24.12
CA ASP A 627 6.74 11.24 -24.06
C ASP A 627 6.96 12.58 -23.31
N ALA A 628 6.20 12.86 -22.24
CA ALA A 628 6.31 14.09 -21.43
C ALA A 628 7.76 14.50 -21.06
N PHE A 629 8.67 13.53 -20.93
CA PHE A 629 10.11 13.78 -20.70
C PHE A 629 10.80 14.63 -21.77
N TYR A 630 10.28 14.67 -23.00
CA TYR A 630 10.81 15.53 -24.06
C TYR A 630 10.01 16.82 -24.25
N TRP A 631 8.90 17.01 -23.52
CA TRP A 631 8.01 18.15 -23.73
C TRP A 631 8.58 19.45 -23.18
N GLU A 632 9.48 19.36 -22.19
CA GLU A 632 10.27 20.49 -21.70
C GLU A 632 11.19 21.08 -22.77
N SER A 633 11.58 20.28 -23.77
CA SER A 633 12.44 20.75 -24.88
C SER A 633 11.67 21.46 -26.00
N TYR A 634 10.34 21.42 -25.98
CA TYR A 634 9.53 22.02 -27.03
C TYR A 634 9.23 23.50 -26.76
N ALA A 635 9.15 24.27 -27.84
CA ALA A 635 8.69 25.65 -27.78
C ALA A 635 7.16 25.67 -27.60
N TRP A 636 6.70 26.27 -26.50
CA TRP A 636 5.30 26.46 -26.17
C TRP A 636 4.88 27.91 -26.43
N ASN A 637 3.75 28.10 -27.11
CA ASN A 637 3.08 29.40 -27.16
C ASN A 637 2.10 29.47 -26.00
N HIS A 638 2.25 30.46 -25.12
CA HIS A 638 1.37 30.64 -23.96
C HIS A 638 0.22 31.59 -24.30
N TYR A 639 -0.99 31.24 -23.87
CA TYR A 639 -2.20 32.02 -24.10
C TYR A 639 -2.89 32.33 -22.77
N ASP A 640 -3.33 33.57 -22.62
CA ASP A 640 -4.20 34.01 -21.53
C ASP A 640 -5.65 33.85 -21.99
N ASN A 641 -6.48 33.18 -21.19
CA ASN A 641 -7.91 32.96 -21.45
C ASN A 641 -8.75 33.94 -20.62
N VAL A 642 -8.46 35.24 -20.78
CA VAL A 642 -8.99 36.31 -19.92
C VAL A 642 -10.52 36.34 -19.91
N ASP A 643 -11.14 36.04 -21.05
CA ASP A 643 -12.59 36.09 -21.22
C ASP A 643 -13.29 34.75 -20.92
N ASN A 644 -12.54 33.72 -20.48
CA ASN A 644 -13.03 32.35 -20.31
C ASN A 644 -13.72 31.76 -21.58
N VAL A 645 -13.42 32.31 -22.76
CA VAL A 645 -14.02 31.91 -24.04
C VAL A 645 -13.48 30.56 -24.50
N LYS A 646 -12.22 30.22 -24.13
CA LYS A 646 -11.63 28.94 -24.49
C LYS A 646 -12.01 27.88 -23.47
N VAL A 647 -12.73 26.90 -23.98
CA VAL A 647 -13.22 25.72 -23.28
C VAL A 647 -12.61 24.49 -23.96
N PHE A 648 -12.27 23.48 -23.18
CA PHE A 648 -11.75 22.20 -23.66
C PHE A 648 -12.76 21.11 -23.30
N ASN A 649 -13.42 20.50 -24.30
CA ASN A 649 -14.22 19.30 -24.07
C ASN A 649 -13.31 18.07 -24.11
N ILE A 650 -12.97 17.56 -22.94
CA ILE A 650 -12.08 16.42 -22.74
C ILE A 650 -12.93 15.16 -22.73
N TYR A 651 -12.76 14.35 -23.77
CA TYR A 651 -13.34 13.02 -23.92
C TYR A 651 -12.44 11.99 -23.27
#